data_AF-A0A352FTD5-F1
#
_entry.id   AF-A0A352FTD5-F1
#
_cell.length_a   1.000
_cell.length_b   1.000
_cell.length_c   1.000
_cell.angle_alpha   90.00
_cell.angle_beta   90.00
_cell.angle_gamma   90.00
#
_symmetry.space_group_name_H-M   'P 1'
#
loop_
_entity.id
_entity.type
_entity.pdbx_description
1 polymer ?
#
loop_
_entity_poly.entity_id
_entity_poly.type
_entity_poly.pdbx_seq_one_letter_code
_entity_poly.pdbx_strand_id
1 'polypeptide(L)'
;MNITVLYVGSSLLAPLRNAEREINRKYGLDLRLAVRNFGSQFTEDEWQTIESDLAASEIIFVIHVMDGENAGRLLPLLDRYRSKTAVIVINCMPELMKRTRVGKLDFAKLPGVSSGKGQRAEGKEPENSGVGNLLKGVVSWIGRQTRNGKSNGHGRADYLKWAERLPGLLRFVPNAGRLRDAKNYLLIVSYFLQPTPNNIQSMILLALKEYAAGDRLGSIDIAQPEALPAVAIYHPDAPALFESFEGYQTWYQDRISKSKDESPKTNVDPLEPNSTIGLLLMRPQIVSNSRKHYDGLIRAIEAEGLSVIPAISTLMDNRQACEKFFVGTQASGVPSSKQPGRLRTQRVSQIVSLTGFSFVGGPAMNDSKAASEFLRDLNIPYRSLVSLDTQTIESWRESFTGLNPVQTGMQIAIPEIDGGTEPFVFGGISAAAVEPAPLADRCLRVARRLKRWNRLQIANRDQLKLALVIYCFPPNKGNIGTAADLDVFASLFDMLAQMKSDGYRVDLPDSIDALREMLLAGNSETSGAIANVAYRMSVDEYRRLCPFVDEIEKEWDAAPGKINSEGRELLIQGIQLGNIFIGVQPTFGFEDDPMRLLMSRGGAPHHGFAAFYTYLEKVLGADAVVHVGTHGATEFMPGKQVGLSNECWPDRLIGEMPNIYIYSVNNPSEGTIAKRRSYAQLISYLTPPIESAGLYKGLASLKDLIASYRSSTDKQERHRLYQAIDEARKSLNLEL
;
A
#
# COMPACT_ATOMS: atom_id res chain seq x y z
N MET A 1 -25.55 29.51 -12.86
CA MET A 1 -24.36 29.30 -13.72
C MET A 1 -23.97 27.83 -13.64
N ASN A 2 -23.60 27.18 -14.74
CA ASN A 2 -23.34 25.73 -14.75
C ASN A 2 -21.93 25.39 -15.20
N ILE A 3 -21.21 24.60 -14.40
CA ILE A 3 -19.90 24.07 -14.76
C ILE A 3 -19.89 22.54 -14.60
N THR A 4 -19.33 21.85 -15.57
CA THR A 4 -19.00 20.42 -15.44
C THR A 4 -17.51 20.23 -15.21
N VAL A 5 -17.14 19.40 -14.24
CA VAL A 5 -15.75 19.03 -13.95
C VAL A 5 -15.60 17.52 -14.05
N LEU A 6 -14.83 17.07 -15.03
CA LEU A 6 -14.46 15.66 -15.24
C LEU A 6 -13.00 15.49 -14.79
N TYR A 7 -12.80 14.80 -13.67
CA TYR A 7 -11.48 14.69 -13.02
C TYR A 7 -11.16 13.24 -12.69
N VAL A 8 -9.95 12.76 -13.00
CA VAL A 8 -9.46 11.46 -12.53
C VAL A 8 -8.71 11.64 -11.21
N GLY A 9 -9.30 11.13 -10.13
CA GLY A 9 -8.71 11.11 -8.78
C GLY A 9 -9.72 11.48 -7.69
N SER A 10 -9.31 11.35 -6.43
CA SER A 10 -10.14 11.64 -5.25
C SER A 10 -9.92 13.04 -4.67
N SER A 11 -8.71 13.61 -4.83
CA SER A 11 -8.26 14.77 -4.05
C SER A 11 -9.04 16.07 -4.26
N LEU A 12 -9.77 16.23 -5.37
CA LEU A 12 -10.48 17.47 -5.72
C LEU A 12 -12.00 17.38 -5.65
N LEU A 13 -12.58 16.18 -5.49
CA LEU A 13 -14.03 15.99 -5.56
C LEU A 13 -14.76 16.79 -4.48
N ALA A 14 -14.37 16.62 -3.21
CA ALA A 14 -14.93 17.39 -2.11
C ALA A 14 -14.57 18.88 -2.14
N PRO A 15 -13.29 19.24 -2.38
CA PRO A 15 -12.90 20.64 -2.44
C PRO A 15 -13.66 21.45 -3.50
N LEU A 16 -13.97 20.87 -4.66
CA LEU A 16 -14.82 21.51 -5.68
C LEU A 16 -16.25 21.74 -5.18
N ARG A 17 -16.89 20.75 -4.55
CA ARG A 17 -18.24 20.94 -3.96
C ARG A 17 -18.25 21.92 -2.78
N ASN A 18 -17.17 21.98 -2.00
CA ASN A 18 -17.01 22.98 -0.96
C ASN A 18 -16.90 24.38 -1.58
N ALA A 19 -16.13 24.53 -2.67
CA ALA A 19 -16.03 25.77 -3.41
C ALA A 19 -17.38 26.22 -3.99
N GLU A 20 -18.20 25.31 -4.54
CA GLU A 20 -19.57 25.62 -4.98
C GLU A 20 -20.40 26.28 -3.87
N ARG A 21 -20.45 25.64 -2.70
CA ARG A 21 -21.20 26.13 -1.53
C ARG A 21 -20.68 27.49 -1.06
N GLU A 22 -19.37 27.64 -0.95
CA GLU A 22 -18.73 28.87 -0.49
C GLU A 22 -18.92 30.04 -1.48
N ILE A 23 -18.76 29.79 -2.78
CA ILE A 23 -18.98 30.78 -3.84
C ILE A 23 -20.45 31.23 -3.83
N ASN A 24 -21.40 30.30 -3.75
CA ASN A 24 -22.82 30.63 -3.69
C ASN A 24 -23.16 31.44 -2.44
N ARG A 25 -22.64 31.03 -1.28
CA ARG A 25 -22.83 31.76 -0.01
C ARG A 25 -22.29 33.19 -0.09
N LYS A 26 -21.11 33.38 -0.68
CA LYS A 26 -20.41 34.68 -0.70
C LYS A 26 -20.91 35.62 -1.79
N TYR A 27 -21.26 35.11 -2.96
CA TYR A 27 -21.54 35.92 -4.15
C TYR A 27 -22.94 35.74 -4.75
N GLY A 28 -23.74 34.78 -4.27
CA GLY A 28 -25.12 34.58 -4.74
C GLY A 28 -25.25 34.24 -6.23
N LEU A 29 -24.31 33.46 -6.77
CA LEU A 29 -24.18 33.20 -8.21
C LEU A 29 -25.07 32.07 -8.75
N ASP A 30 -25.79 31.37 -7.88
CA ASP A 30 -26.55 30.16 -8.23
C ASP A 30 -25.73 29.20 -9.12
N LEU A 31 -24.50 28.98 -8.68
CA LEU A 31 -23.52 28.12 -9.32
C LEU A 31 -23.88 26.66 -9.05
N ARG A 32 -23.97 25.86 -10.10
CA ARG A 32 -24.04 24.41 -10.04
C ARG A 32 -22.75 23.80 -10.58
N LEU A 33 -22.07 22.99 -9.77
CA LEU A 33 -20.89 22.22 -10.18
C LEU A 33 -21.22 20.74 -10.34
N ALA A 34 -21.31 20.27 -11.58
CA ALA A 34 -21.41 18.84 -11.89
C ALA A 34 -20.02 18.19 -11.88
N VAL A 35 -19.58 17.69 -10.71
CA VAL A 35 -18.26 17.08 -10.51
C VAL A 35 -18.34 15.55 -10.60
N ARG A 36 -17.53 14.93 -11.46
CA ARG A 36 -17.47 13.47 -11.65
C ARG A 36 -16.04 12.94 -11.57
N ASN A 37 -15.85 11.82 -10.86
CA ASN A 37 -14.60 11.07 -10.89
C ASN A 37 -14.53 10.27 -12.20
N PHE A 38 -13.80 10.78 -13.18
CA PHE A 38 -13.76 10.19 -14.52
C PHE A 38 -12.88 8.92 -14.63
N GLY A 39 -12.27 8.51 -13.51
CA GLY A 39 -11.55 7.23 -13.39
C GLY A 39 -12.43 6.05 -13.03
N SER A 40 -13.70 6.25 -12.67
CA SER A 40 -14.65 5.15 -12.43
C SER A 40 -15.26 4.64 -13.74
N GLN A 41 -15.75 3.40 -13.70
CA GLN A 41 -16.68 2.92 -14.72
C GLN A 41 -18.03 3.61 -14.52
N PHE A 42 -18.68 4.00 -15.60
CA PHE A 42 -20.00 4.61 -15.58
C PHE A 42 -21.01 3.68 -16.24
N THR A 43 -22.18 3.58 -15.64
CA THR A 43 -23.36 2.95 -16.24
C THR A 43 -23.91 3.82 -17.37
N GLU A 44 -24.80 3.27 -18.19
CA GLU A 44 -25.45 4.05 -19.25
C GLU A 44 -26.31 5.20 -18.71
N ASP A 45 -26.97 5.02 -17.57
CA ASP A 45 -27.76 6.08 -16.91
C ASP A 45 -26.87 7.23 -16.41
N GLU A 46 -25.69 6.88 -15.88
CA GLU A 46 -24.69 7.88 -15.49
C GLU A 46 -24.16 8.63 -16.70
N TRP A 47 -23.94 7.96 -17.83
CA TRP A 47 -23.55 8.60 -19.08
C TRP A 47 -24.62 9.55 -19.63
N GLN A 48 -25.89 9.17 -19.57
CA GLN A 48 -26.99 10.09 -19.93
C GLN A 48 -26.99 11.34 -19.06
N THR A 49 -26.72 11.18 -17.76
CA THR A 49 -26.59 12.30 -16.83
C THR A 49 -25.40 13.19 -17.18
N ILE A 50 -24.25 12.60 -17.50
CA ILE A 50 -23.04 13.33 -17.95
C ILE A 50 -23.32 14.11 -19.23
N GLU A 51 -24.00 13.52 -20.21
CA GLU A 51 -24.35 14.21 -21.46
C GLU A 51 -25.28 15.42 -21.21
N SER A 52 -26.26 15.26 -20.31
CA SER A 52 -27.16 16.35 -19.90
C SER A 52 -26.42 17.47 -19.18
N ASP A 53 -25.53 17.13 -18.24
CA ASP A 53 -24.69 18.08 -17.51
C ASP A 53 -23.76 18.84 -18.49
N LEU A 54 -23.14 18.16 -19.45
CA LEU A 54 -22.29 18.78 -20.49
C LEU A 54 -23.09 19.74 -21.39
N ALA A 55 -24.30 19.36 -21.78
CA ALA A 55 -25.16 20.20 -22.62
C ALA A 55 -25.60 21.49 -21.92
N ALA A 56 -25.80 21.44 -20.60
CA ALA A 56 -26.22 22.57 -19.78
C ALA A 56 -25.06 23.48 -19.32
N SER A 57 -23.80 23.07 -19.56
CA SER A 57 -22.62 23.73 -19.01
C SER A 57 -22.13 24.93 -19.84
N GLU A 58 -21.82 26.02 -19.14
CA GLU A 58 -21.16 27.20 -19.71
C GLU A 58 -19.63 27.01 -19.78
N ILE A 59 -19.10 26.22 -18.84
CA ILE A 59 -17.68 25.88 -18.74
C ILE A 59 -17.53 24.39 -18.45
N ILE A 60 -16.59 23.72 -19.13
CA ILE A 60 -16.23 22.32 -18.86
C ILE A 60 -14.74 22.25 -18.53
N PHE A 61 -14.43 21.62 -17.41
CA PHE A 61 -13.07 21.22 -17.04
C PHE A 61 -12.88 19.73 -17.31
N VAL A 62 -11.76 19.38 -17.95
CA VAL A 62 -11.34 17.98 -18.16
C VAL A 62 -9.91 17.84 -17.64
N ILE A 63 -9.71 17.01 -16.64
CA ILE A 63 -8.48 17.00 -15.84
C ILE A 63 -8.00 15.57 -15.60
N HIS A 64 -6.72 15.30 -15.87
CA HIS A 64 -6.05 14.00 -15.61
C HIS A 64 -6.60 12.79 -16.35
N VAL A 65 -7.36 12.99 -17.44
CA VAL A 65 -7.85 11.91 -18.29
C VAL A 65 -6.74 11.50 -19.27
N MET A 66 -6.02 10.41 -18.96
CA MET A 66 -4.79 10.00 -19.67
C MET A 66 -5.01 8.92 -20.72
N ASP A 67 -6.00 8.05 -20.55
CA ASP A 67 -6.43 7.01 -21.49
C ASP A 67 -7.82 6.49 -21.06
N GLY A 68 -8.36 5.51 -21.79
CA GLY A 68 -9.56 4.76 -21.39
C GLY A 68 -10.79 4.96 -22.28
N GLU A 69 -11.74 4.03 -22.14
CA GLU A 69 -13.03 3.99 -22.83
C GLU A 69 -13.85 5.27 -22.62
N ASN A 70 -13.82 5.81 -21.40
CA ASN A 70 -14.47 7.07 -21.06
C ASN A 70 -13.97 8.24 -21.91
N ALA A 71 -12.67 8.30 -22.20
CA ALA A 71 -12.11 9.36 -23.04
C ALA A 71 -12.59 9.24 -24.49
N GLY A 72 -12.68 8.01 -25.01
CA GLY A 72 -13.22 7.73 -26.35
C GLY A 72 -14.64 8.26 -26.52
N ARG A 73 -15.51 8.07 -25.52
CA ARG A 73 -16.89 8.57 -25.53
C ARG A 73 -16.99 10.08 -25.27
N LEU A 74 -16.08 10.65 -24.48
CA LEU A 74 -16.05 12.09 -24.19
C LEU A 74 -15.67 12.94 -25.41
N LEU A 75 -14.73 12.48 -26.24
CA LEU A 75 -14.19 13.27 -27.37
C LEU A 75 -15.29 13.77 -28.34
N PRO A 76 -16.20 12.92 -28.86
CA PRO A 76 -17.31 13.37 -29.71
C PRO A 76 -18.26 14.36 -29.02
N LEU A 77 -18.51 14.18 -27.72
CA LEU A 77 -19.39 15.06 -26.95
C LEU A 77 -18.79 16.47 -26.82
N LEU A 78 -17.49 16.57 -26.53
CA LEU A 78 -16.80 17.87 -26.47
C LEU A 78 -16.79 18.61 -27.81
N ASP A 79 -16.76 17.87 -28.93
CA ASP A 79 -16.84 18.42 -30.28
C ASP A 79 -18.28 18.85 -30.63
N ARG A 80 -19.31 18.12 -30.17
CA ARG A 80 -20.73 18.50 -30.34
C ARG A 80 -21.06 19.85 -29.72
N TYR A 81 -20.50 20.17 -28.55
CA TYR A 81 -20.74 21.42 -27.82
C TYR A 81 -19.65 22.49 -28.06
N ARG A 82 -18.91 22.40 -29.17
CA ARG A 82 -17.75 23.26 -29.45
C ARG A 82 -18.05 24.76 -29.55
N SER A 83 -19.25 25.13 -30.00
CA SER A 83 -19.63 26.52 -30.25
C SER A 83 -20.19 27.30 -29.05
N LYS A 84 -20.59 26.60 -27.97
CA LYS A 84 -21.36 27.21 -26.87
C LYS A 84 -20.62 27.30 -25.53
N THR A 85 -19.56 26.53 -25.35
CA THR A 85 -19.00 26.24 -24.02
C THR A 85 -17.48 26.40 -24.02
N ALA A 86 -16.94 27.11 -23.03
CA ALA A 86 -15.50 27.15 -22.78
C ALA A 86 -15.02 25.79 -22.25
N VAL A 87 -13.92 25.27 -22.79
CA VAL A 87 -13.37 23.97 -22.36
C VAL A 87 -11.92 24.13 -21.96
N ILE A 88 -11.64 23.79 -20.71
CA ILE A 88 -10.34 23.90 -20.10
C ILE A 88 -9.84 22.48 -19.84
N VAL A 89 -8.80 22.07 -20.57
CA VAL A 89 -8.20 20.75 -20.39
C VAL A 89 -6.84 20.89 -19.71
N ILE A 90 -6.61 20.10 -18.66
CA ILE A 90 -5.40 20.18 -17.83
C ILE A 90 -4.80 18.79 -17.63
N ASN A 91 -3.56 18.61 -18.12
CA ASN A 91 -2.77 17.39 -17.95
C ASN A 91 -3.56 16.12 -18.33
N CYS A 92 -4.06 16.08 -19.56
CA CYS A 92 -4.79 14.96 -20.15
C CYS A 92 -4.04 14.43 -21.39
N MET A 93 -4.55 13.36 -22.00
CA MET A 93 -4.03 12.86 -23.28
C MET A 93 -4.02 13.96 -24.36
N PRO A 94 -3.10 13.89 -25.34
CA PRO A 94 -2.97 14.90 -26.39
C PRO A 94 -4.27 15.23 -27.12
N GLU A 95 -5.12 14.24 -27.40
CA GLU A 95 -6.40 14.45 -28.08
C GLU A 95 -7.37 15.31 -27.27
N LEU A 96 -7.40 15.13 -25.95
CA LEU A 96 -8.18 16.02 -25.07
C LEU A 96 -7.53 17.39 -24.97
N MET A 97 -6.19 17.48 -24.83
CA MET A 97 -5.48 18.76 -24.73
C MET A 97 -5.78 19.68 -25.93
N LYS A 98 -5.87 19.12 -27.15
CA LYS A 98 -6.24 19.85 -28.39
C LYS A 98 -7.63 20.51 -28.34
N ARG A 99 -8.52 20.05 -27.47
CA ARG A 99 -9.90 20.56 -27.34
C ARG A 99 -10.03 21.71 -26.34
N THR A 100 -8.92 22.14 -25.74
CA THR A 100 -8.85 23.37 -24.94
C THR A 100 -9.25 24.59 -25.78
N ARG A 101 -10.28 25.29 -25.32
CA ARG A 101 -10.82 26.52 -25.91
C ARG A 101 -11.31 27.47 -24.83
N VAL A 102 -10.71 28.65 -24.76
CA VAL A 102 -11.08 29.70 -23.80
C VAL A 102 -10.95 31.06 -24.47
N GLY A 103 -12.06 31.79 -24.60
CA GLY A 103 -12.09 33.06 -25.34
C GLY A 103 -11.56 32.94 -26.76
N LYS A 104 -10.49 33.66 -27.09
CA LYS A 104 -9.83 33.65 -28.41
C LYS A 104 -8.73 32.59 -28.53
N LEU A 105 -8.41 31.87 -27.45
CA LEU A 105 -7.42 30.79 -27.41
C LEU A 105 -8.08 29.46 -27.77
N ASP A 106 -7.54 28.80 -28.79
CA ASP A 106 -8.00 27.49 -29.28
C ASP A 106 -6.76 26.67 -29.64
N PHE A 107 -6.51 25.60 -28.88
CA PHE A 107 -5.28 24.80 -29.04
C PHE A 107 -5.24 24.07 -30.38
N ALA A 108 -6.38 23.75 -30.97
CA ALA A 108 -6.44 23.12 -32.30
C ALA A 108 -5.98 24.07 -33.42
N LYS A 109 -5.99 25.39 -33.18
CA LYS A 109 -5.59 26.44 -34.14
C LYS A 109 -4.16 26.94 -33.93
N LEU A 110 -3.40 26.38 -32.98
CA LEU A 110 -2.02 26.79 -32.73
C LEU A 110 -1.05 26.24 -33.80
N PRO A 111 -0.08 27.05 -34.28
CA PRO A 111 0.91 26.60 -35.26
C PRO A 111 1.72 25.41 -34.73
N GLY A 112 1.78 24.32 -35.50
CA GLY A 112 2.50 23.08 -35.14
C GLY A 112 1.64 21.96 -34.55
N VAL A 113 0.35 22.21 -34.29
CA VAL A 113 -0.64 21.19 -33.87
C VAL A 113 -1.43 20.66 -35.09
N SER A 114 -1.52 21.44 -36.17
CA SER A 114 -2.33 21.14 -37.36
C SER A 114 -1.55 20.67 -38.60
N SER A 115 -0.28 20.26 -38.48
CA SER A 115 0.51 19.81 -39.65
C SER A 115 1.09 18.41 -39.47
N GLY A 116 0.31 17.41 -39.88
CA GLY A 116 0.84 16.17 -40.43
C GLY A 116 1.39 16.44 -41.83
N LYS A 117 2.63 16.94 -41.89
CA LYS A 117 3.61 16.91 -43.00
C LYS A 117 4.51 18.15 -42.91
N GLY A 118 5.81 17.91 -42.95
CA GLY A 118 6.83 18.94 -42.82
C GLY A 118 6.77 19.94 -43.97
N GLN A 119 6.77 21.22 -43.62
CA GLN A 119 7.35 22.29 -44.40
C GLN A 119 7.77 23.39 -43.43
N ARG A 120 9.10 23.59 -43.31
CA ARG A 120 9.68 24.77 -42.69
C ARG A 120 9.47 25.93 -43.66
N ALA A 121 8.72 26.94 -43.25
CA ALA A 121 8.72 28.23 -43.93
C ALA A 121 9.79 29.11 -43.25
N GLU A 122 10.83 29.46 -44.00
CA GLU A 122 11.80 30.48 -43.63
C GLU A 122 11.16 31.86 -43.79
N GLY A 123 11.06 32.61 -42.68
CA GLY A 123 10.57 33.99 -42.66
C GLY A 123 11.29 34.76 -41.56
N LYS A 124 11.90 35.88 -41.95
CA LYS A 124 12.79 36.75 -41.16
C LYS A 124 12.22 37.16 -39.79
N GLU A 125 13.08 37.13 -38.78
CA GLU A 125 12.83 37.59 -37.41
C GLU A 125 12.70 39.11 -37.32
N PRO A 126 11.76 39.64 -36.51
CA PRO A 126 11.93 40.90 -35.82
C PRO A 126 12.32 40.69 -34.35
N GLU A 127 12.93 41.74 -33.81
CA GLU A 127 13.82 41.80 -32.66
C GLU A 127 13.26 41.44 -31.27
N ASN A 128 14.23 41.16 -30.40
CA ASN A 128 14.19 40.99 -28.94
C ASN A 128 13.09 41.78 -28.21
N SER A 129 12.06 41.08 -27.77
CA SER A 129 11.27 41.47 -26.60
C SER A 129 11.07 40.26 -25.70
N GLY A 130 11.26 40.42 -24.38
CA GLY A 130 11.10 39.33 -23.40
C GLY A 130 9.70 38.66 -23.44
N VAL A 131 8.70 39.36 -23.96
CA VAL A 131 7.34 38.87 -24.19
C VAL A 131 7.28 37.82 -25.31
N GLY A 132 8.06 37.99 -26.39
CA GLY A 132 8.13 37.02 -27.49
C GLY A 132 8.76 35.68 -27.09
N ASN A 133 9.76 35.71 -26.21
CA ASN A 133 10.38 34.50 -25.65
C ASN A 133 9.47 33.79 -24.65
N LEU A 134 8.71 34.53 -23.84
CA LEU A 134 7.68 33.96 -22.97
C LEU A 134 6.58 33.29 -23.80
N LEU A 135 6.15 33.93 -24.91
CA LEU A 135 5.17 33.36 -25.83
C LEU A 135 5.66 32.08 -26.50
N LYS A 136 6.89 32.09 -27.02
CA LYS A 136 7.55 30.89 -27.57
C LYS A 136 7.66 29.80 -26.50
N GLY A 137 7.95 30.15 -25.24
CA GLY A 137 8.02 29.22 -24.11
C GLY A 137 6.67 28.60 -23.74
N VAL A 138 5.61 29.42 -23.66
CA VAL A 138 4.23 28.98 -23.37
C VAL A 138 3.69 28.13 -24.52
N VAL A 139 3.86 28.56 -25.78
CA VAL A 139 3.43 27.79 -26.96
C VAL A 139 4.27 26.51 -27.12
N SER A 140 5.56 26.53 -26.79
CA SER A 140 6.42 25.33 -26.73
C SER A 140 5.99 24.37 -25.63
N TRP A 141 5.59 24.88 -24.47
CA TRP A 141 5.10 24.07 -23.35
C TRP A 141 3.74 23.45 -23.68
N ILE A 142 2.79 24.25 -24.20
CA ILE A 142 1.50 23.78 -24.74
C ILE A 142 1.74 22.74 -25.83
N GLY A 143 2.65 23.01 -26.76
CA GLY A 143 3.06 22.11 -27.84
C GLY A 143 3.66 20.80 -27.35
N ARG A 144 4.48 20.84 -26.28
CA ARG A 144 5.03 19.64 -25.61
C ARG A 144 3.94 18.80 -24.95
N GLN A 145 2.96 19.43 -24.30
CA GLN A 145 1.82 18.74 -23.69
C GLN A 145 0.89 18.09 -24.75
N THR A 146 0.85 18.63 -25.97
CA THR A 146 0.04 18.09 -27.09
C THR A 146 0.77 17.06 -27.98
N ARG A 147 2.06 16.77 -27.73
CA ARG A 147 2.86 15.82 -28.52
C ARG A 147 3.03 14.49 -27.79
N ASN A 148 2.89 13.37 -28.49
CA ASN A 148 3.26 12.04 -27.98
C ASN A 148 4.77 12.00 -27.71
N GLY A 149 5.17 12.16 -26.45
CA GLY A 149 6.58 12.13 -26.06
C GLY A 149 6.76 11.68 -24.62
N LYS A 150 7.40 10.51 -24.45
CA LYS A 150 7.95 10.02 -23.19
C LYS A 150 8.72 11.14 -22.49
N SER A 151 8.20 11.67 -21.38
CA SER A 151 8.98 12.57 -20.53
C SER A 151 9.75 11.75 -19.51
N ASN A 152 11.09 11.77 -19.60
CA ASN A 152 11.97 11.15 -18.61
C ASN A 152 11.66 11.65 -17.18
N GLY A 153 11.71 10.73 -16.22
CA GLY A 153 11.26 10.88 -14.82
C GLY A 153 11.86 12.02 -13.98
N HIS A 154 12.83 12.78 -14.50
CA HIS A 154 13.37 13.96 -13.83
C HIS A 154 12.52 15.23 -13.96
N GLY A 155 11.51 15.25 -14.84
CA GLY A 155 10.79 16.48 -15.18
C GLY A 155 9.88 17.04 -14.08
N ARG A 156 9.40 16.23 -13.12
CA ARG A 156 8.21 16.58 -12.29
C ARG A 156 8.49 17.53 -11.12
N ALA A 157 9.68 17.50 -10.52
CA ALA A 157 10.10 18.46 -9.48
C ALA A 157 10.29 19.89 -10.03
N ASP A 158 10.64 20.03 -11.30
CA ASP A 158 10.76 21.32 -11.98
C ASP A 158 9.39 21.97 -12.25
N TYR A 159 8.29 21.20 -12.29
CA TYR A 159 6.94 21.76 -12.50
C TYR A 159 6.39 22.51 -11.29
N LEU A 160 6.70 22.10 -10.06
CA LEU A 160 6.26 22.83 -8.84
C LEU A 160 7.00 24.17 -8.71
N LYS A 161 8.32 24.16 -8.92
CA LYS A 161 9.13 25.38 -9.03
C LYS A 161 8.63 26.30 -10.14
N TRP A 162 8.15 25.73 -11.24
CA TRP A 162 7.51 26.48 -12.31
C TRP A 162 6.16 27.07 -11.88
N ALA A 163 5.29 26.29 -11.22
CA ALA A 163 3.99 26.75 -10.70
C ALA A 163 4.13 27.89 -9.67
N GLU A 164 5.20 27.90 -8.87
CA GLU A 164 5.50 28.99 -7.93
C GLU A 164 5.99 30.26 -8.64
N ARG A 165 6.78 30.14 -9.71
CA ARG A 165 7.36 31.27 -10.44
C ARG A 165 6.41 31.87 -11.48
N LEU A 166 5.48 31.07 -12.01
CA LEU A 166 4.62 31.45 -13.12
C LEU A 166 3.72 32.65 -12.83
N PRO A 167 3.04 32.77 -11.67
CA PRO A 167 2.18 33.92 -11.38
C PRO A 167 2.94 35.26 -11.42
N GLY A 168 4.19 35.28 -10.96
CA GLY A 168 5.04 36.47 -11.01
C GLY A 168 5.39 36.88 -12.44
N LEU A 169 5.66 35.92 -13.33
CA LEU A 169 5.96 36.16 -14.74
C LEU A 169 4.72 36.63 -15.53
N LEU A 170 3.54 36.14 -15.17
CA LEU A 170 2.28 36.47 -15.84
C LEU A 170 1.81 37.92 -15.61
N ARG A 171 2.38 38.64 -14.62
CA ARG A 171 2.10 40.07 -14.39
C ARG A 171 2.47 40.94 -15.59
N PHE A 172 3.47 40.53 -16.36
CA PHE A 172 4.01 41.29 -17.50
C PHE A 172 3.34 40.93 -18.84
N VAL A 173 2.37 40.01 -18.84
CA VAL A 173 1.65 39.61 -20.07
C VAL A 173 0.51 40.60 -20.36
N PRO A 174 0.36 41.10 -21.60
CA PRO A 174 -0.70 42.04 -21.97
C PRO A 174 -2.11 41.51 -21.69
N ASN A 175 -2.98 42.39 -21.17
CA ASN A 175 -4.37 42.05 -20.82
C ASN A 175 -5.34 42.15 -22.02
N ALA A 176 -4.88 41.91 -23.25
CA ALA A 176 -5.70 42.04 -24.46
C ALA A 176 -5.59 40.83 -25.41
N GLY A 177 -6.70 40.53 -26.09
CA GLY A 177 -6.76 39.51 -27.14
C GLY A 177 -6.38 38.10 -26.68
N ARG A 178 -5.78 37.31 -27.58
CA ARG A 178 -5.36 35.92 -27.31
C ARG A 178 -4.35 35.78 -26.15
N LEU A 179 -3.58 36.84 -25.88
CA LEU A 179 -2.57 36.85 -24.81
C LEU A 179 -3.19 36.86 -23.42
N ARG A 180 -4.31 37.60 -23.25
CA ARG A 180 -5.12 37.57 -22.03
C ARG A 180 -5.63 36.16 -21.75
N ASP A 181 -6.18 35.50 -22.75
CA ASP A 181 -6.73 34.14 -22.59
C ASP A 181 -5.64 33.10 -22.28
N ALA A 182 -4.47 33.22 -22.91
CA ALA A 182 -3.32 32.37 -22.58
C ALA A 182 -2.85 32.59 -21.14
N LYS A 183 -2.80 33.85 -20.68
CA LYS A 183 -2.50 34.21 -19.29
C LYS A 183 -3.53 33.61 -18.33
N ASN A 184 -4.82 33.77 -18.60
CA ASN A 184 -5.90 33.23 -17.78
C ASN A 184 -5.83 31.70 -17.70
N TYR A 185 -5.62 31.01 -18.82
CA TYR A 185 -5.42 29.56 -18.84
C TYR A 185 -4.25 29.14 -17.95
N LEU A 186 -3.10 29.83 -18.04
CA LEU A 186 -1.94 29.53 -17.19
C LEU A 186 -2.17 29.83 -15.70
N LEU A 187 -2.95 30.87 -15.37
CA LEU A 187 -3.39 31.14 -14.00
C LEU A 187 -4.31 30.02 -13.48
N ILE A 188 -5.28 29.59 -14.28
CA ILE A 188 -6.15 28.44 -13.97
C ILE A 188 -5.32 27.18 -13.71
N VAL A 189 -4.34 26.90 -14.56
CA VAL A 189 -3.38 25.80 -14.34
C VAL A 189 -2.57 26.00 -13.05
N SER A 190 -2.17 27.23 -12.73
CA SER A 190 -1.43 27.52 -11.49
C SER A 190 -2.26 27.25 -10.24
N TYR A 191 -3.53 27.69 -10.21
CA TYR A 191 -4.45 27.36 -9.12
C TYR A 191 -4.66 25.85 -9.00
N PHE A 192 -4.81 25.15 -10.13
CA PHE A 192 -4.98 23.71 -10.14
C PHE A 192 -3.77 22.96 -9.58
N LEU A 193 -2.55 23.37 -9.94
CA LEU A 193 -1.32 22.72 -9.46
C LEU A 193 -1.10 22.90 -7.95
N GLN A 194 -1.74 23.90 -7.35
CA GLN A 194 -1.71 24.16 -5.92
C GLN A 194 -3.14 24.24 -5.40
N PRO A 195 -3.88 23.12 -5.30
CA PRO A 195 -5.32 23.15 -5.14
C PRO A 195 -5.77 23.45 -3.69
N THR A 196 -5.31 24.56 -3.11
CA THR A 196 -5.81 25.04 -1.81
C THR A 196 -7.30 25.38 -1.94
N PRO A 197 -8.08 25.36 -0.85
CA PRO A 197 -9.49 25.77 -0.89
C PRO A 197 -9.69 27.15 -1.52
N ASN A 198 -8.78 28.10 -1.27
CA ASN A 198 -8.79 29.43 -1.88
C ASN A 198 -8.48 29.37 -3.38
N ASN A 199 -7.44 28.62 -3.77
CA ASN A 199 -7.06 28.50 -5.17
C ASN A 199 -8.14 27.83 -6.00
N ILE A 200 -8.84 26.81 -5.48
CA ILE A 200 -9.96 26.18 -6.19
C ILE A 200 -11.11 27.18 -6.39
N GLN A 201 -11.43 28.00 -5.37
CA GLN A 201 -12.43 29.05 -5.53
C GLN A 201 -11.98 30.09 -6.58
N SER A 202 -10.74 30.59 -6.49
CA SER A 202 -10.17 31.52 -7.46
C SER A 202 -10.14 30.94 -8.88
N MET A 203 -9.87 29.64 -9.04
CA MET A 203 -9.89 28.93 -10.31
C MET A 203 -11.28 28.99 -10.95
N ILE A 204 -12.32 28.64 -10.19
CA ILE A 204 -13.70 28.65 -10.65
C ILE A 204 -14.18 30.07 -10.93
N LEU A 205 -13.92 31.01 -10.02
CA LEU A 205 -14.32 32.41 -10.16
C LEU A 205 -13.63 33.07 -11.35
N LEU A 206 -12.34 32.79 -11.61
CA LEU A 206 -11.63 33.30 -12.78
C LEU A 206 -12.25 32.76 -14.06
N ALA A 207 -12.55 31.46 -14.12
CA ALA A 207 -13.17 30.86 -15.29
C ALA A 207 -14.57 31.45 -15.55
N LEU A 208 -15.40 31.58 -14.51
CA LEU A 208 -16.71 32.21 -14.61
C LEU A 208 -16.60 33.67 -15.06
N LYS A 209 -15.77 34.47 -14.41
CA LYS A 209 -15.61 35.91 -14.69
C LYS A 209 -15.21 36.19 -16.13
N GLU A 210 -14.37 35.34 -16.70
CA GLU A 210 -13.82 35.55 -18.03
C GLU A 210 -14.63 34.85 -19.13
N TYR A 211 -15.35 33.76 -18.83
CA TYR A 211 -15.93 32.87 -19.83
C TYR A 211 -17.40 32.48 -19.63
N ALA A 212 -18.04 32.83 -18.51
CA ALA A 212 -19.49 32.65 -18.34
C ALA A 212 -20.27 33.91 -18.76
N ALA A 213 -21.55 33.76 -19.07
CA ALA A 213 -22.39 34.88 -19.48
C ALA A 213 -22.95 35.64 -18.26
N GLY A 214 -22.65 36.94 -18.13
CA GLY A 214 -23.34 37.85 -17.22
C GLY A 214 -22.46 38.88 -16.51
N ASP A 215 -22.99 40.10 -16.34
CA ASP A 215 -22.28 41.25 -15.75
C ASP A 215 -22.06 41.14 -14.23
N ARG A 216 -22.67 40.15 -13.57
CA ARG A 216 -22.66 39.96 -12.10
C ARG A 216 -21.28 39.60 -11.53
N LEU A 217 -20.31 39.29 -12.38
CA LEU A 217 -18.98 38.81 -12.02
C LEU A 217 -17.87 39.88 -12.16
N GLY A 218 -18.18 41.02 -12.78
CA GLY A 218 -17.17 42.04 -13.12
C GLY A 218 -16.46 42.64 -11.90
N SER A 219 -17.17 42.80 -10.79
CA SER A 219 -16.69 43.37 -9.52
C SER A 219 -15.95 42.38 -8.61
N ILE A 220 -15.93 41.09 -8.93
CA ILE A 220 -15.27 40.09 -8.08
C ILE A 220 -13.76 40.19 -8.26
N ASP A 221 -13.03 40.47 -7.19
CA ASP A 221 -11.57 40.39 -7.18
C ASP A 221 -11.11 38.94 -7.05
N ILE A 222 -10.15 38.54 -7.91
CA ILE A 222 -9.62 37.18 -7.95
C ILE A 222 -8.27 37.18 -7.24
N ALA A 223 -8.25 36.57 -6.06
CA ALA A 223 -7.03 36.43 -5.26
C ALA A 223 -5.95 35.67 -6.03
N GLN A 224 -4.69 36.12 -5.94
CA GLN A 224 -3.54 35.49 -6.58
C GLN A 224 -3.33 34.05 -6.10
N PRO A 225 -2.70 33.17 -6.92
CA PRO A 225 -2.42 31.79 -6.52
C PRO A 225 -1.60 31.72 -5.23
N GLU A 226 -2.17 31.07 -4.23
CA GLU A 226 -1.51 30.68 -2.99
C GLU A 226 -0.52 29.54 -3.26
N ALA A 227 0.63 29.55 -2.58
CA ALA A 227 1.61 28.49 -2.67
C ALA A 227 1.83 27.82 -1.31
N LEU A 228 1.85 26.50 -1.30
CA LEU A 228 2.21 25.70 -0.12
C LEU A 228 3.52 24.95 -0.36
N PRO A 229 4.35 24.74 0.68
CA PRO A 229 5.63 24.06 0.53
C PRO A 229 5.52 22.70 -0.16
N ALA A 230 6.55 22.35 -0.92
CA ALA A 230 6.62 21.06 -1.60
C ALA A 230 6.98 19.91 -0.65
N VAL A 231 7.75 20.21 0.41
CA VAL A 231 8.17 19.25 1.45
C VAL A 231 8.01 19.91 2.81
N ALA A 232 7.10 19.39 3.64
CA ALA A 232 6.76 19.93 4.95
C ALA A 232 6.19 18.85 5.87
N ILE A 233 6.08 19.16 7.15
CA ILE A 233 5.36 18.38 8.15
C ILE A 233 3.96 18.98 8.31
N TYR A 234 2.97 18.10 8.31
CA TYR A 234 1.56 18.37 8.57
C TYR A 234 1.17 17.81 9.92
N HIS A 235 0.24 18.47 10.61
CA HIS A 235 -0.48 17.88 11.74
C HIS A 235 -1.92 18.44 11.80
N PRO A 236 -2.95 17.62 12.09
CA PRO A 236 -4.35 18.07 12.10
C PRO A 236 -4.64 19.23 13.05
N ASP A 237 -3.96 19.26 14.19
CA ASP A 237 -4.14 20.29 15.21
C ASP A 237 -3.16 21.47 15.07
N ALA A 238 -2.28 21.44 14.07
CA ALA A 238 -1.36 22.54 13.81
C ALA A 238 -2.03 23.64 12.97
N PRO A 239 -1.70 24.92 13.23
CA PRO A 239 -2.27 26.04 12.49
C PRO A 239 -1.74 26.15 11.04
N ALA A 240 -0.57 25.58 10.76
CA ALA A 240 0.09 25.65 9.47
C ALA A 240 1.04 24.45 9.26
N LEU A 241 1.57 24.33 8.04
CA LEU A 241 2.61 23.36 7.70
C LEU A 241 3.98 23.82 8.21
N PHE A 242 4.84 22.89 8.59
CA PHE A 242 6.20 23.18 9.06
C PHE A 242 7.24 22.80 8.01
N GLU A 243 8.07 23.75 7.60
CA GLU A 243 9.16 23.49 6.65
C GLU A 243 10.43 22.94 7.31
N SER A 244 10.52 22.90 8.64
CA SER A 244 11.67 22.36 9.38
C SER A 244 11.21 21.41 10.48
N PHE A 245 12.07 20.45 10.82
CA PHE A 245 11.83 19.55 11.95
C PHE A 245 11.82 20.31 13.27
N GLU A 246 12.73 21.27 13.43
CA GLU A 246 12.92 22.04 14.66
C GLU A 246 11.69 22.91 14.96
N GLY A 247 11.06 23.49 13.93
CA GLY A 247 9.82 24.23 14.06
C GLY A 247 8.65 23.33 14.47
N TYR A 248 8.55 22.14 13.87
CA TYR A 248 7.55 21.14 14.25
C TYR A 248 7.75 20.65 15.68
N GLN A 249 8.99 20.33 16.06
CA GLN A 249 9.34 19.83 17.38
C GLN A 249 8.98 20.82 18.48
N THR A 250 9.28 22.10 18.28
CA THR A 250 8.94 23.17 19.23
C THR A 250 7.42 23.26 19.42
N TRP A 251 6.66 23.25 18.32
CA TRP A 251 5.19 23.26 18.38
C TRP A 251 4.62 22.00 19.04
N TYR A 252 5.16 20.82 18.71
CA TYR A 252 4.69 19.54 19.26
C TYR A 252 4.89 19.47 20.78
N GLN A 253 6.05 19.93 21.27
CA GLN A 253 6.35 20.02 22.70
C GLN A 253 5.42 21.00 23.44
N ASP A 254 5.15 22.17 22.85
CA ASP A 254 4.19 23.14 23.41
C ASP A 254 2.77 22.56 23.47
N ARG A 255 2.32 21.87 22.41
CA ARG A 255 1.02 21.18 22.37
C ARG A 255 0.89 20.13 23.48
N ILE A 256 1.88 19.27 23.66
CA ILE A 256 1.85 18.23 24.69
C ILE A 256 1.85 18.86 26.09
N SER A 257 2.65 19.91 26.30
CA SER A 257 2.74 20.59 27.60
C SER A 257 1.38 21.15 28.02
N LYS A 258 0.68 21.84 27.10
CA LYS A 258 -0.69 22.36 27.34
C LYS A 258 -1.71 21.25 27.57
N SER A 259 -1.63 20.15 26.81
CA SER A 259 -2.54 19.01 26.98
C SER A 259 -2.38 18.31 28.32
N LYS A 260 -1.16 18.25 28.89
CA LYS A 260 -0.93 17.65 30.22
C LYS A 260 -1.58 18.44 31.35
N ASP A 261 -1.61 19.77 31.22
CA ASP A 261 -2.28 20.66 32.18
C ASP A 261 -3.81 20.51 32.13
N GLU A 262 -4.38 20.22 30.96
CA GLU A 262 -5.83 20.07 30.77
C GLU A 262 -6.34 18.64 30.99
N SER A 263 -5.51 17.61 30.76
CA SER A 263 -5.90 16.20 30.85
C SER A 263 -4.69 15.27 31.08
N PRO A 264 -4.33 14.93 32.34
CA PRO A 264 -3.13 14.15 32.66
C PRO A 264 -3.15 12.68 32.18
N LYS A 265 -4.17 12.23 31.44
CA LYS A 265 -4.33 10.85 30.97
C LYS A 265 -3.91 10.62 29.51
N THR A 266 -3.64 11.67 28.72
CA THR A 266 -3.11 11.55 27.36
C THR A 266 -1.58 11.74 27.37
N ASN A 267 -0.86 10.72 27.82
CA ASN A 267 0.61 10.67 27.77
C ASN A 267 1.05 10.37 26.33
N VAL A 268 1.04 11.39 25.47
CA VAL A 268 1.83 11.35 24.23
C VAL A 268 3.27 11.63 24.62
N ASP A 269 4.19 10.78 24.19
CA ASP A 269 5.62 10.98 24.40
C ASP A 269 6.10 12.25 23.67
N PRO A 270 7.23 12.85 24.06
CA PRO A 270 7.95 13.76 23.18
C PRO A 270 8.26 13.09 21.82
N LEU A 271 8.80 13.84 20.85
CA LEU A 271 9.30 13.27 19.60
C LEU A 271 10.60 12.49 19.84
N GLU A 272 10.50 11.37 20.55
CA GLU A 272 11.58 10.44 20.82
C GLU A 272 11.71 9.46 19.66
N PRO A 273 12.93 9.18 19.15
CA PRO A 273 13.12 8.32 17.99
C PRO A 273 12.46 6.94 18.12
N ASN A 274 12.43 6.39 19.33
CA ASN A 274 11.96 5.03 19.62
C ASN A 274 10.42 4.90 19.73
N SER A 275 9.70 6.02 19.84
CA SER A 275 8.22 6.03 19.93
C SER A 275 7.57 6.95 18.88
N THR A 276 8.36 7.51 17.96
CA THR A 276 7.86 8.38 16.88
C THR A 276 7.68 7.63 15.57
N ILE A 277 6.48 7.72 14.98
CA ILE A 277 6.15 7.13 13.68
C ILE A 277 6.25 8.19 12.58
N GLY A 278 7.07 7.94 11.56
CA GLY A 278 7.11 8.76 10.35
C GLY A 278 6.00 8.38 9.38
N LEU A 279 5.08 9.30 9.07
CA LEU A 279 4.03 9.05 8.08
C LEU A 279 4.36 9.78 6.78
N LEU A 280 4.22 9.11 5.63
CA LEU A 280 4.34 9.73 4.31
C LEU A 280 2.96 9.95 3.72
N LEU A 281 2.60 11.21 3.49
CA LEU A 281 1.28 11.64 3.05
C LEU A 281 1.29 12.18 1.62
N MET A 282 0.17 12.01 0.92
CA MET A 282 -0.02 12.65 -0.39
C MET A 282 -0.24 14.15 -0.24
N ARG A 283 0.72 14.95 -0.74
CA ARG A 283 0.60 16.41 -0.78
C ARG A 283 -0.74 16.91 -1.35
N PRO A 284 -1.27 16.39 -2.48
CA PRO A 284 -2.53 16.86 -3.04
C PRO A 284 -3.71 16.82 -2.05
N GLN A 285 -3.80 15.78 -1.22
CA GLN A 285 -4.89 15.64 -0.23
C GLN A 285 -4.71 16.59 0.96
N ILE A 286 -3.48 16.89 1.37
CA ILE A 286 -3.21 17.87 2.43
C ILE A 286 -3.51 19.29 1.95
N VAL A 287 -3.01 19.64 0.76
CA VAL A 287 -3.19 20.96 0.15
C VAL A 287 -4.67 21.23 -0.13
N SER A 288 -5.41 20.24 -0.61
CA SER A 288 -6.83 20.39 -0.92
C SER A 288 -7.77 20.24 0.28
N ASN A 289 -7.23 19.99 1.48
CA ASN A 289 -8.00 19.72 2.70
C ASN A 289 -8.86 18.43 2.66
N SER A 290 -8.58 17.51 1.73
CA SER A 290 -9.20 16.18 1.65
C SER A 290 -8.47 15.16 2.53
N ARG A 291 -8.33 15.46 3.84
CA ARG A 291 -7.34 14.80 4.73
C ARG A 291 -7.91 14.08 5.95
N LYS A 292 -9.24 14.04 6.13
CA LYS A 292 -9.88 13.50 7.36
C LYS A 292 -9.51 12.04 7.69
N HIS A 293 -9.34 11.18 6.68
CA HIS A 293 -8.82 9.82 6.87
C HIS A 293 -7.40 9.79 7.47
N TYR A 294 -6.50 10.68 7.05
CA TYR A 294 -5.18 10.83 7.69
C TYR A 294 -5.30 11.35 9.11
N ASP A 295 -6.17 12.33 9.35
CA ASP A 295 -6.38 12.91 10.68
C ASP A 295 -6.84 11.84 11.68
N GLY A 296 -7.74 10.94 11.26
CA GLY A 296 -8.20 9.83 12.09
C GLY A 296 -7.10 8.84 12.43
N LEU A 297 -6.23 8.50 11.47
CA LEU A 297 -5.10 7.60 11.73
C LEU A 297 -4.03 8.26 12.62
N ILE A 298 -3.70 9.53 12.38
CA ILE A 298 -2.79 10.32 13.23
C ILE A 298 -3.28 10.29 14.68
N ARG A 299 -4.55 10.62 14.90
CA ARG A 299 -5.15 10.62 16.24
C ARG A 299 -5.19 9.23 16.87
N ALA A 300 -5.43 8.18 16.10
CA ALA A 300 -5.40 6.81 16.61
C ALA A 300 -3.99 6.39 17.08
N ILE A 301 -2.94 6.80 16.35
CA ILE A 301 -1.54 6.55 16.73
C ILE A 301 -1.19 7.31 18.02
N GLU A 302 -1.55 8.59 18.11
CA GLU A 302 -1.33 9.40 19.31
C GLU A 302 -2.11 8.89 20.52
N ALA A 303 -3.34 8.41 20.33
CA ALA A 303 -4.16 7.83 21.39
C ALA A 303 -3.55 6.53 21.98
N GLU A 304 -2.73 5.81 21.20
CA GLU A 304 -1.96 4.66 21.67
C GLU A 304 -0.63 5.04 22.34
N GLY A 305 -0.34 6.33 22.50
CA GLY A 305 0.84 6.87 23.18
C GLY A 305 2.07 7.00 22.29
N LEU A 306 1.91 6.94 20.97
CA LEU A 306 3.00 7.11 20.00
C LEU A 306 2.99 8.52 19.43
N SER A 307 4.17 9.09 19.20
CA SER A 307 4.31 10.38 18.52
C SER A 307 4.30 10.19 17.01
N VAL A 308 4.00 11.25 16.25
CA VAL A 308 3.98 11.18 14.78
C VAL A 308 4.79 12.30 14.14
N ILE A 309 5.37 12.03 12.97
CA ILE A 309 5.88 13.06 12.05
C ILE A 309 5.20 12.83 10.70
N PRO A 310 4.05 13.48 10.42
CA PRO A 310 3.36 13.33 9.15
C PRO A 310 3.96 14.24 8.08
N ALA A 311 4.79 13.69 7.21
CA ALA A 311 5.50 14.44 6.18
C ALA A 311 4.83 14.32 4.81
N ILE A 312 4.76 15.45 4.11
CA ILE A 312 4.47 15.50 2.68
C ILE A 312 5.77 15.63 1.89
N SER A 313 5.83 15.03 0.70
CA SER A 313 6.98 15.07 -0.19
C SER A 313 6.63 15.66 -1.56
N THR A 314 7.65 15.96 -2.37
CA THR A 314 7.50 16.38 -3.75
C THR A 314 6.96 15.24 -4.60
N LEU A 315 5.64 15.26 -4.80
CA LEU A 315 4.89 14.36 -5.69
C LEU A 315 4.96 12.89 -5.29
N MET A 316 6.02 12.18 -5.68
CA MET A 316 6.14 10.72 -5.58
C MET A 316 7.57 10.27 -5.23
N ASP A 317 8.43 11.16 -4.76
CA ASP A 317 9.75 10.78 -4.24
C ASP A 317 9.82 11.12 -2.75
N ASN A 318 9.73 10.08 -1.92
CA ASN A 318 9.64 10.23 -0.47
C ASN A 318 11.00 10.41 0.22
N ARG A 319 12.11 10.28 -0.52
CA ARG A 319 13.46 10.37 0.04
C ARG A 319 13.71 11.73 0.68
N GLN A 320 13.34 12.80 -0.02
CA GLN A 320 13.56 14.17 0.49
C GLN A 320 12.84 14.43 1.82
N ALA A 321 11.61 13.92 1.98
CA ALA A 321 10.87 14.03 3.24
C ALA A 321 11.56 13.23 4.36
N CYS A 322 12.01 12.00 4.07
CA CYS A 322 12.72 11.16 5.02
C CYS A 322 14.05 11.81 5.46
N GLU A 323 14.86 12.29 4.51
CA GLU A 323 16.15 12.93 4.81
C GLU A 323 16.01 14.20 5.65
N LYS A 324 14.93 14.96 5.42
CA LYS A 324 14.71 16.24 6.09
C LYS A 324 14.10 16.07 7.49
N PHE A 325 13.21 15.09 7.66
CA PHE A 325 12.37 14.99 8.85
C PHE A 325 12.54 13.71 9.66
N PHE A 326 12.85 12.58 9.03
CA PHE A 326 12.93 11.27 9.72
C PHE A 326 14.34 10.90 10.21
N VAL A 327 15.35 11.61 9.71
CA VAL A 327 16.73 11.49 10.18
C VAL A 327 17.33 12.87 10.45
N GLY A 328 18.30 12.93 11.36
CA GLY A 328 19.16 14.08 11.60
C GLY A 328 20.57 13.87 11.04
N THR A 329 21.25 14.95 10.68
CA THR A 329 22.69 14.92 10.39
C THR A 329 23.48 15.10 11.69
N GLN A 330 24.31 14.12 12.06
CA GLN A 330 25.30 14.35 13.12
C GLN A 330 26.40 15.29 12.62
N ALA A 331 26.73 16.29 13.44
CA ALA A 331 27.96 17.04 13.30
C ALA A 331 29.11 16.21 13.89
N SER A 332 30.12 15.93 13.05
CA SER A 332 31.49 15.50 13.42
C SER A 332 31.64 14.31 14.38
N GLY A 333 31.90 13.13 13.80
CA GLY A 333 32.60 12.02 14.46
C GLY A 333 33.50 11.34 13.45
N VAL A 334 34.75 11.05 13.84
CA VAL A 334 35.80 10.47 12.98
C VAL A 334 35.26 9.27 12.17
N PRO A 335 35.48 9.20 10.85
CA PRO A 335 35.05 8.05 10.06
C PRO A 335 35.77 6.77 10.54
N SER A 336 35.03 5.85 11.15
CA SER A 336 35.50 4.47 11.35
C SER A 336 35.52 3.78 9.99
N SER A 337 36.70 3.36 9.55
CA SER A 337 37.04 2.94 8.18
C SER A 337 36.49 1.57 7.76
N LYS A 338 35.28 1.18 8.18
CA LYS A 338 34.68 -0.12 7.78
C LYS A 338 33.21 -0.09 7.34
N GLN A 339 32.53 1.06 7.32
CA GLN A 339 31.24 1.19 6.63
C GLN A 339 31.11 2.60 6.00
N PRO A 340 30.97 2.73 4.68
CA PRO A 340 30.72 4.01 4.05
C PRO A 340 29.23 4.38 4.20
N GLY A 341 28.84 4.86 5.37
CA GLY A 341 27.52 5.41 5.64
C GLY A 341 27.66 6.61 6.56
N ARG A 342 27.11 7.78 6.17
CA ARG A 342 26.95 8.91 7.11
C ARG A 342 26.16 8.38 8.31
N LEU A 343 26.70 8.42 9.53
CA LEU A 343 25.92 8.13 10.74
C LEU A 343 24.77 9.14 10.82
N ARG A 344 23.58 8.69 10.44
CA ARG A 344 22.32 9.45 10.52
C ARG A 344 21.71 9.15 11.89
N THR A 345 21.34 10.18 12.65
CA THR A 345 20.55 9.97 13.86
C THR A 345 19.11 9.71 13.45
N GLN A 346 18.56 8.54 13.77
CA GLN A 346 17.14 8.27 13.50
C GLN A 346 16.26 9.19 14.37
N ARG A 347 15.16 9.69 13.81
CA ARG A 347 14.12 10.47 14.51
C ARG A 347 12.79 9.73 14.58
N VAL A 348 12.68 8.60 13.88
CA VAL A 348 11.47 7.76 13.83
C VAL A 348 11.87 6.30 13.95
N SER A 349 11.00 5.51 14.57
CA SER A 349 11.20 4.07 14.77
C SER A 349 10.69 3.24 13.60
N GLN A 350 9.72 3.79 12.85
CA GLN A 350 9.06 3.16 11.72
C GLN A 350 8.64 4.20 10.68
N ILE A 351 8.66 3.82 9.40
CA ILE A 351 8.13 4.59 8.28
C ILE A 351 6.85 3.92 7.80
N VAL A 352 5.76 4.68 7.75
CA VAL A 352 4.46 4.22 7.25
C VAL A 352 4.07 5.10 6.07
N SER A 353 4.09 4.51 4.87
CA SER A 353 3.56 5.16 3.68
C SER A 353 2.04 5.06 3.66
N LEU A 354 1.40 6.21 3.52
CA LEU A 354 -0.03 6.32 3.24
C LEU A 354 -0.27 6.84 1.82
N THR A 355 0.76 6.83 0.96
CA THR A 355 0.68 7.41 -0.38
C THR A 355 -0.13 6.57 -1.36
N GLY A 356 -0.26 5.26 -1.11
CA GLY A 356 -0.84 4.31 -2.04
C GLY A 356 0.01 4.09 -3.30
N PHE A 357 1.31 4.43 -3.26
CA PHE A 357 2.22 4.33 -4.39
C PHE A 357 3.60 3.80 -3.97
N SER A 358 4.46 3.55 -4.97
CA SER A 358 5.87 3.26 -4.75
C SER A 358 6.53 4.34 -3.88
N PHE A 359 7.56 3.93 -3.13
CA PHE A 359 8.36 4.83 -2.32
C PHE A 359 9.12 5.86 -3.17
N VAL A 360 9.60 5.46 -4.36
CA VAL A 360 10.21 6.32 -5.38
C VAL A 360 9.52 6.10 -6.72
N GLY A 361 8.79 7.11 -7.17
CA GLY A 361 8.13 7.13 -8.48
C GLY A 361 6.64 6.80 -8.43
N GLY A 362 6.00 6.90 -9.58
CA GLY A 362 4.57 6.64 -9.75
C GLY A 362 4.27 5.25 -10.34
N PRO A 363 2.99 4.88 -10.48
CA PRO A 363 2.57 3.57 -10.98
C PRO A 363 3.19 3.18 -12.33
N ALA A 364 3.42 4.17 -13.20
CA ALA A 364 3.95 3.97 -14.55
C ALA A 364 5.48 4.12 -14.64
N MET A 365 6.14 4.64 -13.59
CA MET A 365 7.59 4.91 -13.56
C MET A 365 8.10 4.77 -12.12
N ASN A 366 7.98 3.58 -11.53
CA ASN A 366 8.55 3.27 -10.22
C ASN A 366 10.05 2.92 -10.35
N ASP A 367 10.82 3.29 -9.34
CA ASP A 367 12.23 2.92 -9.20
C ASP A 367 12.43 2.16 -7.88
N SER A 368 11.98 0.90 -7.89
CA SER A 368 12.05 0.03 -6.71
C SER A 368 13.48 -0.29 -6.29
N LYS A 369 14.45 -0.19 -7.20
CA LYS A 369 15.87 -0.36 -6.87
C LYS A 369 16.36 0.82 -6.02
N ALA A 370 16.10 2.05 -6.47
CA ALA A 370 16.46 3.24 -5.69
C ALA A 370 15.70 3.30 -4.35
N ALA A 371 14.44 2.85 -4.32
CA ALA A 371 13.69 2.71 -3.08
C ALA A 371 14.35 1.70 -2.12
N SER A 372 14.68 0.50 -2.60
CA SER A 372 15.30 -0.55 -1.79
C SER A 372 16.68 -0.13 -1.25
N GLU A 373 17.53 0.49 -2.08
CA GLU A 373 18.84 1.01 -1.66
C GLU A 373 18.69 2.06 -0.56
N PHE A 374 17.81 3.04 -0.76
CA PHE A 374 17.59 4.10 0.22
C PHE A 374 17.00 3.59 1.54
N LEU A 375 15.99 2.72 1.48
CA LEU A 375 15.36 2.15 2.68
C LEU A 375 16.33 1.23 3.44
N ARG A 376 17.19 0.49 2.74
CA ARG A 376 18.26 -0.32 3.34
C ARG A 376 19.28 0.55 4.07
N ASP A 377 19.68 1.67 3.47
CA ASP A 377 20.62 2.62 4.10
C ASP A 377 20.02 3.29 5.34
N LEU A 378 18.70 3.56 5.36
CA LEU A 378 18.01 4.07 6.55
C LEU A 378 17.89 3.01 7.65
N ASN A 379 17.68 1.75 7.26
CA ASN A 379 17.44 0.61 8.15
C ASN A 379 16.32 0.88 9.18
N ILE A 380 15.20 1.43 8.70
CA ILE A 380 13.97 1.69 9.47
C ILE A 380 12.86 0.83 8.85
N PRO A 381 12.05 0.09 9.64
CA PRO A 381 10.94 -0.70 9.12
C PRO A 381 9.98 0.13 8.27
N TYR A 382 9.67 -0.38 7.07
CA TYR A 382 8.80 0.27 6.10
C TYR A 382 7.48 -0.48 5.93
N ARG A 383 6.37 0.23 6.14
CA ARG A 383 5.00 -0.26 5.94
C ARG A 383 4.29 0.58 4.89
N SER A 384 3.37 -0.03 4.15
CA SER A 384 2.59 0.67 3.13
C SER A 384 1.11 0.35 3.33
N LEU A 385 0.37 1.32 3.88
CA LEU A 385 -1.06 1.18 4.12
C LEU A 385 -1.88 1.63 2.91
N VAL A 386 -3.16 1.23 2.92
CA VAL A 386 -4.07 1.34 1.78
C VAL A 386 -5.20 2.32 2.09
N SER A 387 -5.43 3.24 1.17
CA SER A 387 -6.59 4.14 1.17
C SER A 387 -7.53 3.78 0.03
N LEU A 388 -8.83 3.72 0.31
CA LEU A 388 -9.85 3.43 -0.70
C LEU A 388 -10.15 4.69 -1.52
N ASP A 389 -9.25 5.01 -2.45
CA ASP A 389 -9.33 6.19 -3.33
C ASP A 389 -10.11 5.95 -4.63
N THR A 390 -10.14 4.72 -5.12
CA THR A 390 -10.84 4.35 -6.37
C THR A 390 -11.97 3.34 -6.16
N GLN A 391 -12.29 3.04 -4.91
CA GLN A 391 -13.39 2.19 -4.48
C GLN A 391 -14.05 2.85 -3.27
N THR A 392 -15.38 2.71 -3.13
CA THR A 392 -16.07 3.19 -1.93
C THR A 392 -15.88 2.26 -0.75
N ILE A 393 -16.02 2.78 0.47
CA ILE A 393 -16.00 1.97 1.69
C ILE A 393 -17.05 0.86 1.63
N GLU A 394 -18.25 1.16 1.15
CA GLU A 394 -19.37 0.22 1.04
C GLU A 394 -19.07 -0.89 0.04
N SER A 395 -18.58 -0.53 -1.15
CA SER A 395 -18.16 -1.49 -2.17
C SER A 395 -17.05 -2.41 -1.66
N TRP A 396 -16.07 -1.87 -0.92
CA TRP A 396 -15.02 -2.67 -0.30
C TRP A 396 -15.56 -3.63 0.77
N ARG A 397 -16.50 -3.18 1.62
CA ARG A 397 -17.14 -4.02 2.64
C ARG A 397 -17.91 -5.18 2.03
N GLU A 398 -18.70 -4.92 0.99
CA GLU A 398 -19.51 -5.94 0.30
C GLU A 398 -18.67 -6.86 -0.60
N SER A 399 -17.49 -6.42 -1.03
CA SER A 399 -16.62 -7.19 -1.93
C SER A 399 -16.06 -8.45 -1.28
N PHE A 400 -16.30 -9.61 -1.90
CA PHE A 400 -15.68 -10.87 -1.49
C PHE A 400 -14.15 -10.86 -1.67
N THR A 401 -13.63 -10.25 -2.73
CA THR A 401 -12.18 -10.20 -2.98
C THR A 401 -11.49 -9.13 -2.13
N GLY A 402 -12.24 -8.14 -1.65
CA GLY A 402 -11.73 -6.94 -0.98
C GLY A 402 -11.40 -5.85 -1.99
N LEU A 403 -10.12 -5.50 -2.13
CA LEU A 403 -9.69 -4.44 -3.05
C LEU A 403 -9.96 -4.80 -4.52
N ASN A 404 -10.23 -3.78 -5.34
CA ASN A 404 -10.32 -3.97 -6.79
C ASN A 404 -8.93 -4.25 -7.41
N PRO A 405 -8.86 -4.83 -8.63
CA PRO A 405 -7.58 -5.18 -9.27
C PRO A 405 -6.63 -4.00 -9.48
N VAL A 406 -7.18 -2.82 -9.80
CA VAL A 406 -6.38 -1.60 -10.03
C VAL A 406 -5.68 -1.17 -8.75
N GLN A 407 -6.40 -1.08 -7.64
CA GLN A 407 -5.82 -0.76 -6.32
C GLN A 407 -4.87 -1.84 -5.85
N THR A 408 -5.17 -3.11 -6.10
CA THR A 408 -4.28 -4.21 -5.74
C THR A 408 -2.93 -4.08 -6.46
N GLY A 409 -2.94 -3.78 -7.76
CA GLY A 409 -1.70 -3.54 -8.51
C GLY A 409 -0.93 -2.33 -7.99
N MET A 410 -1.61 -1.20 -7.77
CA MET A 410 -0.98 0.07 -7.44
C MET A 410 -0.55 0.21 -5.98
N GLN A 411 -1.40 -0.20 -5.03
CA GLN A 411 -1.21 0.04 -3.59
C GLN A 411 -0.67 -1.19 -2.84
N ILE A 412 -0.64 -2.37 -3.46
CA ILE A 412 -0.15 -3.61 -2.83
C ILE A 412 1.10 -4.12 -3.57
N ALA A 413 0.93 -4.53 -4.83
CA ALA A 413 1.99 -5.25 -5.55
C ALA A 413 3.24 -4.39 -5.76
N ILE A 414 3.09 -3.12 -6.14
CA ILE A 414 4.23 -2.21 -6.33
C ILE A 414 4.94 -1.93 -5.00
N PRO A 415 4.26 -1.49 -3.91
CA PRO A 415 4.91 -1.31 -2.62
C PRO A 415 5.56 -2.58 -2.05
N GLU A 416 5.01 -3.77 -2.32
CA GLU A 416 5.63 -5.04 -1.91
C GLU A 416 7.02 -5.24 -2.53
N ILE A 417 7.24 -4.78 -3.76
CA ILE A 417 8.55 -4.83 -4.45
C ILE A 417 9.54 -3.85 -3.79
N ASP A 418 9.06 -2.71 -3.29
CA ASP A 418 9.87 -1.75 -2.54
C ASP A 418 10.24 -2.24 -1.13
N GLY A 419 9.68 -3.37 -0.68
CA GLY A 419 9.84 -3.91 0.68
C GLY A 419 8.74 -3.47 1.66
N GLY A 420 7.65 -2.88 1.16
CA GLY A 420 6.48 -2.50 1.96
C GLY A 420 5.79 -3.72 2.57
N THR A 421 5.44 -3.59 3.84
CA THR A 421 4.75 -4.61 4.64
C THR A 421 3.40 -4.09 5.16
N GLU A 422 2.56 -5.03 5.63
CA GLU A 422 1.27 -4.79 6.29
C GLU A 422 0.29 -3.87 5.53
N PRO A 423 -0.27 -4.31 4.39
CA PRO A 423 -1.19 -3.50 3.59
C PRO A 423 -2.59 -3.36 4.22
N PHE A 424 -2.68 -2.71 5.37
CA PHE A 424 -3.96 -2.44 6.03
C PHE A 424 -4.74 -1.33 5.33
N VAL A 425 -6.04 -1.56 5.16
CA VAL A 425 -6.98 -0.51 4.80
C VAL A 425 -7.24 0.35 6.04
N PHE A 426 -7.04 1.67 5.95
CA PHE A 426 -7.24 2.58 7.10
C PHE A 426 -8.35 3.62 6.88
N GLY A 427 -8.75 3.86 5.64
CA GLY A 427 -9.73 4.90 5.31
C GLY A 427 -10.12 4.89 3.85
N GLY A 428 -11.11 5.71 3.50
CA GLY A 428 -11.68 5.72 2.15
C GLY A 428 -12.81 6.72 2.00
N ILE A 429 -13.37 6.83 0.79
CA ILE A 429 -14.56 7.65 0.54
C ILE A 429 -15.82 6.78 0.66
N SER A 430 -16.80 7.21 1.43
CA SER A 430 -18.13 6.57 1.46
C SER A 430 -18.95 6.97 0.23
N ALA A 431 -19.80 6.08 -0.28
CA ALA A 431 -20.67 6.33 -1.42
C ALA A 431 -21.58 7.55 -1.25
N ALA A 432 -22.03 7.82 -0.02
CA ALA A 432 -22.85 8.99 0.31
C ALA A 432 -22.02 10.26 0.59
N ALA A 433 -20.70 10.12 0.72
CA ALA A 433 -19.79 11.19 1.08
C ALA A 433 -18.95 11.64 -0.13
N VAL A 434 -18.23 12.74 0.08
CA VAL A 434 -17.33 13.30 -0.93
C VAL A 434 -15.92 13.45 -0.38
N GLU A 435 -15.80 13.47 0.95
CA GLU A 435 -14.54 13.54 1.67
C GLU A 435 -14.14 12.15 2.16
N PRO A 436 -12.85 11.82 2.12
CA PRO A 436 -12.37 10.56 2.67
C PRO A 436 -12.51 10.56 4.19
N ALA A 437 -12.99 9.45 4.76
CA ALA A 437 -13.18 9.25 6.18
C ALA A 437 -12.25 8.14 6.71
N PRO A 438 -11.82 8.23 7.98
CA PRO A 438 -11.09 7.15 8.63
C PRO A 438 -12.03 5.97 8.93
N LEU A 439 -11.52 4.75 8.79
CA LEU A 439 -12.13 3.56 9.37
C LEU A 439 -11.59 3.42 10.80
N ALA A 440 -12.38 3.85 11.78
CA ALA A 440 -11.91 4.03 13.16
C ALA A 440 -11.35 2.74 13.78
N ASP A 441 -12.05 1.61 13.58
CA ASP A 441 -11.61 0.28 14.04
C ASP A 441 -10.27 -0.12 13.40
N ARG A 442 -10.10 0.18 12.10
CA ARG A 442 -8.88 -0.12 11.38
C ARG A 442 -7.71 0.77 11.79
N CYS A 443 -7.95 2.07 11.95
CA CYS A 443 -6.94 3.01 12.42
C CYS A 443 -6.41 2.60 13.81
N LEU A 444 -7.32 2.20 14.71
CA LEU A 444 -6.95 1.69 16.04
C LEU A 444 -6.11 0.41 15.95
N ARG A 445 -6.51 -0.56 15.11
CA ARG A 445 -5.73 -1.79 14.92
C ARG A 445 -4.32 -1.48 14.42
N VAL A 446 -4.19 -0.61 13.42
CA VAL A 446 -2.90 -0.18 12.89
C VAL A 446 -2.05 0.45 14.00
N ALA A 447 -2.59 1.40 14.76
CA ALA A 447 -1.87 2.07 15.84
C ALA A 447 -1.32 1.08 16.89
N ARG A 448 -2.15 0.11 17.31
CA ARG A 448 -1.72 -0.93 18.26
C ARG A 448 -0.66 -1.87 17.70
N ARG A 449 -0.75 -2.23 16.42
CA ARG A 449 0.29 -3.03 15.74
C ARG A 449 1.61 -2.27 15.66
N LEU A 450 1.58 -0.98 15.29
CA LEU A 450 2.77 -0.12 15.28
C LEU A 450 3.41 -0.07 16.68
N LYS A 451 2.61 0.04 17.73
CA LYS A 451 3.08 0.01 19.12
C LYS A 451 3.73 -1.32 19.50
N ARG A 452 3.16 -2.46 19.10
CA ARG A 452 3.78 -3.78 19.32
C ARG A 452 5.11 -3.92 18.58
N TRP A 453 5.20 -3.43 17.35
CA TRP A 453 6.46 -3.38 16.61
C TRP A 453 7.52 -2.49 17.28
N ASN A 454 7.13 -1.32 17.82
CA ASN A 454 8.06 -0.49 18.61
C ASN A 454 8.57 -1.24 19.83
N ARG A 455 7.71 -1.98 20.53
CA ARG A 455 8.11 -2.80 21.67
C ARG A 455 9.21 -3.81 21.30
N LEU A 456 9.13 -4.45 20.12
CA LEU A 456 10.17 -5.37 19.64
C LEU A 456 11.51 -4.68 19.36
N GLN A 457 11.51 -3.39 19.06
CA GLN A 457 12.74 -2.62 18.79
C GLN A 457 13.42 -2.13 20.08
N ILE A 458 12.64 -1.82 21.11
CA ILE A 458 13.12 -1.08 22.29
C ILE A 458 13.27 -1.94 23.54
N ALA A 459 12.49 -3.01 23.66
CA ALA A 459 12.53 -3.85 24.85
C ALA A 459 13.82 -4.65 24.90
N ASN A 460 14.29 -4.94 26.11
CA ASN A 460 15.39 -5.87 26.29
C ASN A 460 14.97 -7.26 25.80
N ARG A 461 15.88 -7.94 25.10
CA ARG A 461 15.60 -9.25 24.46
C ARG A 461 15.17 -10.32 25.46
N ASP A 462 15.66 -10.26 26.69
CA ASP A 462 15.32 -11.18 27.79
C ASP A 462 13.90 -10.98 28.33
N GLN A 463 13.23 -9.88 27.98
CA GLN A 463 11.84 -9.58 28.35
C GLN A 463 10.84 -9.90 27.24
N LEU A 464 11.31 -10.13 26.01
CA LEU A 464 10.46 -10.40 24.87
C LEU A 464 9.91 -11.82 24.93
N LYS A 465 8.59 -11.95 24.77
CA LYS A 465 7.89 -13.23 24.64
C LYS A 465 7.57 -13.50 23.19
N LEU A 466 8.07 -14.60 22.65
CA LEU A 466 7.89 -14.93 21.23
C LEU A 466 7.23 -16.30 21.09
N ALA A 467 6.28 -16.40 20.17
CA ALA A 467 5.64 -17.67 19.83
C ALA A 467 6.17 -18.18 18.48
N LEU A 468 6.91 -19.28 18.49
CA LEU A 468 7.31 -20.01 17.29
C LEU A 468 6.21 -21.03 16.97
N VAL A 469 5.52 -20.85 15.85
CA VAL A 469 4.39 -21.69 15.46
C VAL A 469 4.82 -22.62 14.34
N ILE A 470 4.63 -23.93 14.57
CA ILE A 470 4.89 -24.98 13.59
C ILE A 470 3.60 -25.63 13.11
N TYR A 471 3.71 -26.33 11.99
CA TYR A 471 2.59 -26.92 11.28
C TYR A 471 2.80 -28.42 11.00
N CYS A 472 1.75 -29.04 10.48
CA CYS A 472 1.80 -30.36 9.87
C CYS A 472 1.61 -30.20 8.36
N PHE A 473 2.61 -30.59 7.57
CA PHE A 473 2.51 -30.57 6.10
C PHE A 473 2.79 -31.94 5.46
N PRO A 474 1.92 -32.46 4.58
CA PRO A 474 0.65 -31.89 4.13
C PRO A 474 -0.40 -31.79 5.24
N PRO A 475 -1.35 -30.84 5.19
CA PRO A 475 -2.39 -30.70 6.21
C PRO A 475 -3.14 -32.03 6.41
N ASN A 476 -3.42 -32.38 7.67
CA ASN A 476 -4.09 -33.63 8.08
C ASN A 476 -3.39 -34.95 7.71
N LYS A 477 -2.23 -34.92 7.02
CA LYS A 477 -1.51 -36.13 6.54
C LYS A 477 -0.03 -36.16 6.92
N GLY A 478 0.59 -35.01 7.13
CA GLY A 478 1.98 -34.86 7.49
C GLY A 478 2.22 -35.00 8.99
N ASN A 479 3.48 -35.21 9.35
CA ASN A 479 3.91 -35.22 10.75
C ASN A 479 4.03 -33.79 11.29
N ILE A 480 3.91 -33.62 12.60
CA ILE A 480 4.20 -32.32 13.24
C ILE A 480 5.67 -31.97 12.98
N GLY A 481 5.92 -30.72 12.58
CA GLY A 481 7.27 -30.26 12.27
C GLY A 481 7.77 -30.70 10.88
N THR A 482 6.85 -30.87 9.92
CA THR A 482 7.19 -30.94 8.51
C THR A 482 6.78 -29.66 7.80
N ALA A 483 7.67 -29.13 6.97
CA ALA A 483 7.41 -28.01 6.07
C ALA A 483 8.10 -28.29 4.73
N ALA A 484 7.70 -27.60 3.66
CA ALA A 484 8.27 -27.86 2.35
C ALA A 484 9.78 -27.62 2.38
N ASP A 485 10.55 -28.67 2.10
CA ASP A 485 12.00 -28.59 1.92
C ASP A 485 12.77 -28.00 3.12
N LEU A 486 12.23 -28.16 4.35
CA LEU A 486 12.81 -27.63 5.58
C LEU A 486 12.83 -28.68 6.70
N ASP A 487 13.99 -28.92 7.31
CA ASP A 487 14.09 -29.64 8.58
C ASP A 487 13.70 -28.71 9.72
N VAL A 488 12.43 -28.76 10.13
CA VAL A 488 11.85 -27.82 11.10
C VAL A 488 12.50 -27.95 12.47
N PHE A 489 12.73 -29.18 12.97
CA PHE A 489 13.29 -29.37 14.31
C PHE A 489 14.75 -28.95 14.40
N ALA A 490 15.57 -29.27 13.37
CA ALA A 490 16.93 -28.78 13.31
C ALA A 490 16.97 -27.24 13.21
N SER A 491 16.15 -26.66 12.32
CA SER A 491 16.06 -25.20 12.15
C SER A 491 15.60 -24.50 13.44
N LEU A 492 14.60 -25.05 14.14
CA LEU A 492 14.14 -24.53 15.42
C LEU A 492 15.25 -24.58 16.47
N PHE A 493 15.96 -25.70 16.59
CA PHE A 493 17.04 -25.84 17.55
C PHE A 493 18.14 -24.80 17.33
N ASP A 494 18.56 -24.61 16.07
CA ASP A 494 19.55 -23.60 15.69
C ASP A 494 19.04 -22.17 15.97
N MET A 495 17.77 -21.89 15.68
CA MET A 495 17.14 -20.61 16.01
C MET A 495 17.13 -20.37 17.53
N LEU A 496 16.72 -21.34 18.33
CA LEU A 496 16.68 -21.23 19.79
C LEU A 496 18.09 -21.00 20.37
N ALA A 497 19.09 -21.73 19.87
CA ALA A 497 20.48 -21.57 20.27
C ALA A 497 21.01 -20.16 19.93
N GLN A 498 20.75 -19.66 18.72
CA GLN A 498 21.12 -18.31 18.33
C GLN A 498 20.40 -17.25 19.16
N MET A 499 19.09 -17.41 19.39
CA MET A 499 18.31 -16.50 20.25
C MET A 499 18.85 -16.46 21.68
N LYS A 500 19.23 -17.61 22.26
CA LYS A 500 19.87 -17.65 23.57
C LYS A 500 21.19 -16.88 23.57
N SER A 501 22.03 -17.07 22.55
CA SER A 501 23.29 -16.35 22.37
C SER A 501 23.08 -14.84 22.20
N ASP A 502 21.99 -14.45 21.56
CA ASP A 502 21.62 -13.05 21.32
C ASP A 502 21.00 -12.36 22.56
N GLY A 503 20.81 -13.09 23.67
CA GLY A 503 20.32 -12.57 24.95
C GLY A 503 18.82 -12.71 25.16
N TYR A 504 18.12 -13.50 24.36
CA TYR A 504 16.74 -13.90 24.67
C TYR A 504 16.73 -14.94 25.80
N ARG A 505 15.68 -14.91 26.61
CA ARG A 505 15.48 -15.90 27.68
C ARG A 505 14.95 -17.21 27.09
N VAL A 506 15.86 -18.16 26.83
CA VAL A 506 15.54 -19.46 26.23
C VAL A 506 16.09 -20.61 27.08
N ASP A 507 15.19 -21.50 27.50
CA ASP A 507 15.55 -22.75 28.17
C ASP A 507 15.84 -23.81 27.08
N LEU A 508 17.01 -23.70 26.45
CA LEU A 508 17.42 -24.56 25.33
C LEU A 508 17.54 -26.04 25.77
N PRO A 509 16.86 -26.99 25.10
CA PRO A 509 17.03 -28.43 25.33
C PRO A 509 18.43 -28.93 24.99
N ASP A 510 18.81 -30.10 25.51
CA ASP A 510 20.17 -30.66 25.31
C ASP A 510 20.47 -31.09 23.87
N SER A 511 19.43 -31.41 23.09
CA SER A 511 19.56 -31.85 21.70
C SER A 511 18.27 -31.62 20.90
N ILE A 512 18.37 -31.77 19.58
CA ILE A 512 17.22 -31.76 18.66
C ILE A 512 16.21 -32.86 19.03
N ASP A 513 16.70 -34.05 19.39
CA ASP A 513 15.84 -35.16 19.80
C ASP A 513 15.15 -34.87 21.14
N ALA A 514 15.84 -34.25 22.11
CA ALA A 514 15.22 -33.82 23.36
C ALA A 514 14.10 -32.78 23.10
N LEU A 515 14.34 -31.81 22.20
CA LEU A 515 13.31 -30.86 21.77
C LEU A 515 12.10 -31.57 21.16
N ARG A 516 12.34 -32.57 20.29
CA ARG A 516 11.28 -33.35 19.64
C ARG A 516 10.47 -34.15 20.65
N GLU A 517 11.13 -34.85 21.57
CA GLU A 517 10.49 -35.65 22.62
C GLU A 517 9.66 -34.78 23.57
N MET A 518 10.18 -33.62 23.99
CA MET A 518 9.44 -32.67 24.82
C MET A 518 8.15 -32.20 24.14
N LEU A 519 8.18 -31.98 22.83
CA LEU A 519 7.04 -31.46 22.07
C LEU A 519 6.02 -32.54 21.70
N LEU A 520 6.48 -33.70 21.19
CA LEU A 520 5.58 -34.72 20.63
C LEU A 520 5.11 -35.74 21.67
N ALA A 521 6.00 -36.18 22.55
CA ALA A 521 5.67 -37.16 23.59
C ALA A 521 5.11 -36.44 24.83
N GLY A 522 5.95 -35.70 25.57
CA GLY A 522 5.53 -34.90 26.72
C GLY A 522 4.39 -35.53 27.56
N ASN A 523 3.26 -34.83 27.65
CA ASN A 523 2.01 -35.33 28.27
C ASN A 523 0.90 -35.70 27.25
N SER A 524 1.26 -35.95 25.98
CA SER A 524 0.31 -36.11 24.86
C SER A 524 -0.59 -37.32 25.06
N GLU A 525 -0.02 -38.48 25.40
CA GLU A 525 -0.77 -39.72 25.68
C GLU A 525 -1.79 -39.54 26.81
N THR A 526 -1.36 -38.94 27.92
CA THR A 526 -2.23 -38.71 29.09
C THR A 526 -3.35 -37.70 28.83
N SER A 527 -3.16 -36.81 27.85
CA SER A 527 -4.14 -35.77 27.49
C SER A 527 -4.97 -36.13 26.25
N GLY A 528 -4.76 -37.32 25.66
CA GLY A 528 -5.39 -37.70 24.40
C GLY A 528 -5.08 -36.74 23.23
N ALA A 529 -3.95 -36.05 23.27
CA ALA A 529 -3.55 -35.04 22.30
C ALA A 529 -2.46 -35.57 21.35
N ILE A 530 -2.23 -34.88 20.23
CA ILE A 530 -1.20 -35.27 19.24
C ILE A 530 0.21 -34.77 19.62
N ALA A 531 0.29 -33.83 20.55
CA ALA A 531 1.51 -33.25 21.09
C ALA A 531 1.29 -32.80 22.55
N ASN A 532 2.36 -32.40 23.22
CA ASN A 532 2.34 -31.89 24.58
C ASN A 532 1.33 -30.73 24.71
N VAL A 533 0.48 -30.78 25.72
CA VAL A 533 -0.46 -29.71 26.08
C VAL A 533 0.23 -28.74 27.04
N ALA A 534 0.47 -27.52 26.57
CA ALA A 534 1.05 -26.44 27.37
C ALA A 534 0.02 -25.66 28.18
N TYR A 535 -1.22 -25.57 27.68
CA TYR A 535 -2.27 -24.81 28.34
C TYR A 535 -3.64 -25.44 28.10
N ARG A 536 -4.49 -25.39 29.13
CA ARG A 536 -5.88 -25.83 29.10
C ARG A 536 -6.77 -24.61 29.32
N MET A 537 -7.47 -24.19 28.26
CA MET A 537 -8.33 -23.01 28.30
C MET A 537 -9.76 -23.46 28.57
N SER A 538 -10.34 -23.04 29.70
CA SER A 538 -11.75 -23.29 29.99
C SER A 538 -12.66 -22.59 28.97
N VAL A 539 -13.84 -23.15 28.70
CA VAL A 539 -14.84 -22.50 27.81
C VAL A 539 -15.21 -21.10 28.30
N ASP A 540 -15.29 -20.88 29.61
CA ASP A 540 -15.61 -19.57 30.19
C ASP A 540 -14.50 -18.55 29.92
N GLU A 541 -13.24 -18.96 30.06
CA GLU A 541 -12.10 -18.11 29.69
C GLU A 541 -12.09 -17.83 28.19
N TYR A 542 -12.30 -18.85 27.37
CA TYR A 542 -12.35 -18.71 25.91
C TYR A 542 -13.42 -17.72 25.48
N ARG A 543 -14.67 -17.86 25.95
CA ARG A 543 -15.77 -16.92 25.66
C ARG A 543 -15.50 -15.50 26.14
N ARG A 544 -14.77 -15.33 27.25
CA ARG A 544 -14.39 -14.01 27.77
C ARG A 544 -13.31 -13.33 26.92
N LEU A 545 -12.35 -14.10 26.41
CA LEU A 545 -11.18 -13.55 25.70
C LEU A 545 -11.36 -13.49 24.17
N CYS A 546 -12.16 -14.41 23.61
CA CYS A 546 -12.43 -14.53 22.19
C CYS A 546 -13.79 -13.88 21.86
N PRO A 547 -13.83 -12.72 21.18
CA PRO A 547 -15.08 -11.99 20.96
C PRO A 547 -15.98 -12.59 19.87
N PHE A 548 -15.50 -13.61 19.15
CA PHE A 548 -16.15 -14.16 17.96
C PHE A 548 -16.60 -15.63 18.14
N VAL A 549 -16.73 -16.10 19.39
CA VAL A 549 -17.20 -17.47 19.68
C VAL A 549 -18.58 -17.74 19.07
N ASP A 550 -19.52 -16.81 19.20
CA ASP A 550 -20.89 -16.97 18.67
C ASP A 550 -20.93 -17.15 17.14
N GLU A 551 -19.95 -16.60 16.41
CA GLU A 551 -19.82 -16.83 14.96
C GLU A 551 -19.26 -18.22 14.66
N ILE A 552 -18.33 -18.72 15.48
CA ILE A 552 -17.75 -20.06 15.35
C ILE A 552 -18.80 -21.13 15.69
N GLU A 553 -19.63 -20.91 16.71
CA GLU A 553 -20.64 -21.89 17.16
C GLU A 553 -21.72 -22.16 16.10
N LYS A 554 -21.92 -21.25 15.13
CA LYS A 554 -22.81 -21.46 13.99
C LYS A 554 -22.30 -22.52 13.02
N GLU A 555 -21.00 -22.77 13.00
CA GLU A 555 -20.34 -23.71 12.09
C GLU A 555 -19.86 -24.97 12.81
N TRP A 556 -19.41 -24.85 14.07
CA TRP A 556 -18.67 -25.90 14.79
C TRP A 556 -19.33 -26.40 16.08
N ASP A 557 -20.64 -26.17 16.23
CA ASP A 557 -21.41 -26.40 17.47
C ASP A 557 -20.87 -25.60 18.67
N ALA A 558 -21.41 -25.83 19.86
CA ALA A 558 -20.98 -25.11 21.07
C ALA A 558 -19.53 -25.42 21.47
N ALA A 559 -18.83 -24.41 22.00
CA ALA A 559 -17.51 -24.59 22.58
C ALA A 559 -17.53 -25.64 23.72
N PRO A 560 -16.49 -26.50 23.86
CA PRO A 560 -15.19 -26.45 23.21
C PRO A 560 -15.11 -27.18 21.84
N GLY A 561 -16.23 -27.70 21.32
CA GLY A 561 -16.22 -28.56 20.14
C GLY A 561 -15.48 -29.89 20.36
N LYS A 562 -15.13 -30.57 19.27
CA LYS A 562 -14.49 -31.91 19.29
C LYS A 562 -12.99 -31.90 18.96
N ILE A 563 -12.48 -30.82 18.38
CA ILE A 563 -11.10 -30.73 17.89
C ILE A 563 -10.28 -29.96 18.92
N ASN A 564 -9.18 -30.56 19.37
CA ASN A 564 -8.29 -30.03 20.41
C ASN A 564 -9.06 -29.68 21.69
N SER A 565 -9.90 -30.58 22.16
CA SER A 565 -10.70 -30.39 23.37
C SER A 565 -10.70 -31.64 24.23
N GLU A 566 -10.80 -31.45 25.54
CA GLU A 566 -11.01 -32.51 26.53
C GLU A 566 -12.01 -32.02 27.59
N GLY A 567 -13.11 -32.73 27.75
CA GLY A 567 -14.19 -32.33 28.66
C GLY A 567 -14.74 -30.93 28.33
N ARG A 568 -14.45 -29.95 29.21
CA ARG A 568 -14.88 -28.55 29.08
C ARG A 568 -13.72 -27.59 28.80
N GLU A 569 -12.61 -28.12 28.29
CA GLU A 569 -11.39 -27.36 28.04
C GLU A 569 -10.95 -27.48 26.58
N LEU A 570 -10.34 -26.40 26.08
CA LEU A 570 -9.63 -26.33 24.81
C LEU A 570 -8.14 -26.52 25.08
N LEU A 571 -7.51 -27.45 24.35
CA LEU A 571 -6.12 -27.86 24.53
C LEU A 571 -5.22 -27.05 23.61
N ILE A 572 -4.30 -26.29 24.20
CA ILE A 572 -3.26 -25.57 23.48
C ILE A 572 -2.00 -26.42 23.50
N GLN A 573 -1.64 -26.93 22.32
CA GLN A 573 -0.51 -27.83 22.15
C GLN A 573 0.77 -27.06 21.85
N GLY A 574 1.85 -27.42 22.54
CA GLY A 574 3.13 -26.74 22.49
C GLY A 574 3.98 -26.98 23.73
N ILE A 575 5.11 -26.28 23.81
CA ILE A 575 6.01 -26.27 24.97
C ILE A 575 6.49 -24.84 25.25
N GLN A 576 6.72 -24.52 26.52
CA GLN A 576 7.30 -23.25 26.95
C GLN A 576 8.78 -23.45 27.31
N LEU A 577 9.66 -22.67 26.70
CA LEU A 577 11.11 -22.68 26.90
C LEU A 577 11.57 -21.26 27.29
N GLY A 578 11.53 -20.93 28.58
CA GLY A 578 11.77 -19.58 29.06
C GLY A 578 10.68 -18.61 28.60
N ASN A 579 11.04 -17.60 27.79
CA ASN A 579 10.07 -16.68 27.17
C ASN A 579 9.68 -17.09 25.74
N ILE A 580 10.19 -18.21 25.23
CA ILE A 580 9.86 -18.72 23.90
C ILE A 580 8.82 -19.82 24.03
N PHE A 581 7.69 -19.65 23.35
CA PHE A 581 6.67 -20.69 23.23
C PHE A 581 6.79 -21.36 21.87
N ILE A 582 6.87 -22.68 21.81
CA ILE A 582 6.77 -23.44 20.56
C ILE A 582 5.38 -24.05 20.52
N GLY A 583 4.53 -23.56 19.62
CA GLY A 583 3.14 -23.98 19.49
C GLY A 583 2.91 -24.83 18.25
N VAL A 584 2.08 -25.86 18.37
CA VAL A 584 1.60 -26.64 17.24
C VAL A 584 0.29 -26.01 16.77
N GLN A 585 0.28 -25.44 15.58
CA GLN A 585 -0.95 -24.87 15.03
C GLN A 585 -1.98 -25.99 14.86
N PRO A 586 -3.23 -25.78 15.32
CA PRO A 586 -4.31 -26.71 15.05
C PRO A 586 -4.57 -26.85 13.55
N THR A 587 -5.15 -27.98 13.14
CA THR A 587 -5.50 -28.22 11.74
C THR A 587 -6.63 -27.31 11.27
N PHE A 588 -6.92 -27.32 9.97
CA PHE A 588 -8.04 -26.54 9.43
C PHE A 588 -9.41 -26.98 9.96
N GLY A 589 -9.55 -28.23 10.41
CA GLY A 589 -10.84 -28.86 10.72
C GLY A 589 -11.62 -29.33 9.48
N PHE A 590 -11.30 -28.82 8.28
CA PHE A 590 -11.84 -29.29 7.00
C PHE A 590 -10.93 -30.35 6.38
N GLU A 591 -11.50 -31.41 5.80
CA GLU A 591 -10.76 -32.51 5.17
C GLU A 591 -10.26 -32.20 3.74
N ASP A 592 -10.70 -31.08 3.16
CA ASP A 592 -10.46 -30.69 1.76
C ASP A 592 -9.17 -29.85 1.53
N ASP A 593 -8.83 -29.59 0.27
CA ASP A 593 -7.72 -28.74 -0.19
C ASP A 593 -7.77 -27.32 0.45
N PRO A 594 -6.71 -26.85 1.14
CA PRO A 594 -6.61 -25.49 1.70
C PRO A 594 -6.93 -24.36 0.71
N MET A 595 -6.61 -24.55 -0.58
CA MET A 595 -6.92 -23.55 -1.61
C MET A 595 -8.43 -23.39 -1.82
N ARG A 596 -9.21 -24.43 -1.54
CA ARG A 596 -10.68 -24.38 -1.61
C ARG A 596 -11.26 -23.50 -0.49
N LEU A 597 -10.63 -23.48 0.69
CA LEU A 597 -10.99 -22.59 1.80
C LEU A 597 -10.73 -21.12 1.47
N LEU A 598 -9.65 -20.82 0.73
CA LEU A 598 -9.37 -19.46 0.27
C LEU A 598 -10.46 -18.94 -0.70
N MET A 599 -11.16 -19.83 -1.39
CA MET A 599 -12.27 -19.50 -2.30
C MET A 599 -13.65 -19.67 -1.65
N SER A 600 -13.75 -20.13 -0.40
CA SER A 600 -15.03 -20.34 0.26
C SER A 600 -15.67 -19.00 0.64
N ARG A 601 -16.98 -18.86 0.37
CA ARG A 601 -17.77 -17.66 0.72
C ARG A 601 -18.26 -17.64 2.17
N GLY A 602 -17.91 -18.65 2.95
CA GLY A 602 -18.29 -18.85 4.34
C GLY A 602 -17.34 -19.80 5.04
N GLY A 603 -17.63 -20.08 6.30
CA GLY A 603 -16.81 -20.90 7.19
C GLY A 603 -16.15 -20.07 8.29
N ALA A 604 -15.79 -20.78 9.35
CA ALA A 604 -15.08 -20.24 10.50
C ALA A 604 -13.94 -21.20 10.88
N PRO A 605 -12.88 -20.73 11.54
CA PRO A 605 -11.95 -21.63 12.22
C PRO A 605 -12.69 -22.37 13.33
N HIS A 606 -12.35 -23.64 13.57
CA HIS A 606 -12.88 -24.38 14.72
C HIS A 606 -12.38 -23.77 16.05
N HIS A 607 -13.05 -24.09 17.16
CA HIS A 607 -12.74 -23.50 18.48
C HIS A 607 -11.28 -23.65 18.90
N GLY A 608 -10.68 -24.84 18.75
CA GLY A 608 -9.26 -25.08 19.05
C GLY A 608 -8.31 -24.13 18.30
N PHE A 609 -8.58 -23.83 17.02
CA PHE A 609 -7.77 -22.92 16.22
C PHE A 609 -7.88 -21.48 16.74
N ALA A 610 -9.11 -21.00 16.99
CA ALA A 610 -9.35 -19.69 17.56
C ALA A 610 -8.76 -19.55 18.98
N ALA A 611 -8.87 -20.59 19.81
CA ALA A 611 -8.34 -20.61 21.17
C ALA A 611 -6.81 -20.58 21.19
N PHE A 612 -6.14 -21.24 20.23
CA PHE A 612 -4.69 -21.17 20.07
C PHE A 612 -4.22 -19.73 19.89
N TYR A 613 -4.78 -19.00 18.93
CA TYR A 613 -4.39 -17.61 18.70
C TYR A 613 -4.86 -16.66 19.82
N THR A 614 -6.00 -16.93 20.45
CA THR A 614 -6.46 -16.21 21.64
C THR A 614 -5.49 -16.38 22.80
N TYR A 615 -4.98 -17.60 23.01
CA TYR A 615 -3.95 -17.90 24.00
C TYR A 615 -2.67 -17.11 23.71
N LEU A 616 -2.16 -17.17 22.47
CA LEU A 616 -0.94 -16.45 22.09
C LEU A 616 -1.07 -14.94 22.38
N GLU A 617 -2.18 -14.34 21.99
CA GLU A 617 -2.34 -12.89 22.12
C GLU A 617 -2.67 -12.44 23.54
N LYS A 618 -3.60 -13.13 24.23
CA LYS A 618 -4.24 -12.63 25.45
C LYS A 618 -3.77 -13.30 26.74
N VAL A 619 -3.30 -14.54 26.67
CA VAL A 619 -2.88 -15.32 27.86
C VAL A 619 -1.35 -15.36 27.95
N LEU A 620 -0.68 -15.85 26.91
CA LEU A 620 0.77 -15.81 26.81
C LEU A 620 1.27 -14.35 26.77
N GLY A 621 0.53 -13.51 26.05
CA GLY A 621 0.90 -12.12 25.80
C GLY A 621 2.13 -12.04 24.89
N ALA A 622 2.12 -12.79 23.79
CA ALA A 622 3.22 -12.81 22.84
C ALA A 622 3.45 -11.41 22.22
N ASP A 623 4.71 -10.98 22.25
CA ASP A 623 5.17 -9.75 21.62
C ASP A 623 5.25 -9.89 20.10
N ALA A 624 5.52 -11.10 19.60
CA ALA A 624 5.42 -11.47 18.19
C ALA A 624 5.11 -12.96 18.02
N VAL A 625 4.56 -13.28 16.84
CA VAL A 625 4.46 -14.65 16.34
C VAL A 625 5.44 -14.84 15.18
N VAL A 626 6.17 -15.95 15.21
CA VAL A 626 7.05 -16.40 14.13
C VAL A 626 6.52 -17.73 13.64
N HIS A 627 5.95 -17.73 12.45
CA HIS A 627 5.55 -18.97 11.81
C HIS A 627 6.73 -19.58 11.06
N VAL A 628 6.98 -20.87 11.26
CA VAL A 628 8.20 -21.56 10.79
C VAL A 628 7.85 -22.60 9.74
N GLY A 629 8.21 -22.31 8.48
CA GLY A 629 7.92 -23.16 7.33
C GLY A 629 6.76 -22.66 6.47
N THR A 630 6.53 -23.30 5.33
CA THR A 630 5.46 -22.95 4.39
C THR A 630 4.12 -23.59 4.74
N HIS A 631 3.03 -23.05 4.18
CA HIS A 631 1.66 -23.58 4.26
C HIS A 631 0.99 -23.54 5.66
N GLY A 632 1.19 -22.48 6.43
CA GLY A 632 0.38 -22.31 7.64
C GLY A 632 -1.07 -22.04 7.31
N ALA A 633 -1.97 -22.42 8.22
CA ALA A 633 -3.40 -22.39 7.94
C ALA A 633 -4.02 -20.99 8.01
N THR A 634 -3.42 -20.08 8.78
CA THR A 634 -4.00 -18.78 9.12
C THR A 634 -4.24 -17.90 7.90
N GLU A 635 -3.32 -17.85 6.95
CA GLU A 635 -3.47 -17.06 5.73
C GLU A 635 -4.59 -17.57 4.81
N PHE A 636 -4.97 -18.84 4.90
CA PHE A 636 -6.03 -19.45 4.09
C PHE A 636 -7.40 -19.44 4.77
N MET A 637 -7.49 -19.00 6.03
CA MET A 637 -8.77 -18.92 6.76
C MET A 637 -9.75 -17.96 6.06
N PRO A 638 -11.09 -18.19 6.15
CA PRO A 638 -12.06 -17.46 5.34
C PRO A 638 -12.03 -15.93 5.52
N GLY A 639 -12.32 -15.21 4.43
CA GLY A 639 -12.29 -13.74 4.40
C GLY A 639 -11.77 -13.20 3.07
N LYS A 640 -11.66 -11.87 2.96
CA LYS A 640 -11.26 -11.16 1.73
C LYS A 640 -9.88 -11.57 1.23
N GLN A 641 -9.69 -11.67 -0.08
CA GLN A 641 -8.40 -12.05 -0.67
C GLN A 641 -7.26 -11.06 -0.38
N VAL A 642 -7.58 -9.76 -0.35
CA VAL A 642 -6.62 -8.68 -0.06
C VAL A 642 -7.35 -7.45 0.48
N GLY A 643 -6.67 -6.67 1.33
CA GLY A 643 -7.28 -5.51 2.01
C GLY A 643 -8.36 -5.96 2.98
N LEU A 644 -7.96 -6.71 4.00
CA LEU A 644 -8.89 -7.34 4.94
C LEU A 644 -9.67 -6.33 5.79
N SER A 645 -10.89 -6.71 6.17
CA SER A 645 -11.71 -6.05 7.18
C SER A 645 -11.57 -6.74 8.54
N ASN A 646 -12.17 -6.14 9.57
CA ASN A 646 -12.32 -6.73 10.91
C ASN A 646 -13.23 -7.98 10.94
N GLU A 647 -13.84 -8.35 9.82
CA GLU A 647 -14.65 -9.57 9.66
C GLU A 647 -13.83 -10.75 9.10
N CYS A 648 -12.62 -10.49 8.60
CA CYS A 648 -11.77 -11.53 8.02
C CYS A 648 -11.08 -12.33 9.13
N TRP A 649 -11.18 -13.66 9.10
CA TRP A 649 -10.58 -14.52 10.11
C TRP A 649 -9.07 -14.33 10.27
N PRO A 650 -8.26 -14.22 9.20
CA PRO A 650 -6.83 -13.97 9.36
C PRO A 650 -6.51 -12.69 10.15
N ASP A 651 -7.29 -11.60 9.97
CA ASP A 651 -7.15 -10.35 10.74
C ASP A 651 -7.54 -10.53 12.20
N ARG A 652 -8.63 -11.26 12.47
CA ARG A 652 -9.12 -11.56 13.82
C ARG A 652 -8.15 -12.45 14.61
N LEU A 653 -7.59 -13.47 13.97
CA LEU A 653 -6.72 -14.47 14.57
C LEU A 653 -5.33 -13.92 14.89
N ILE A 654 -4.68 -13.25 13.93
CA ILE A 654 -3.38 -12.60 14.19
C ILE A 654 -3.54 -11.39 15.12
N GLY A 655 -4.66 -10.67 14.98
CA GLY A 655 -4.98 -9.52 15.81
C GLY A 655 -3.90 -8.45 15.74
N GLU A 656 -3.40 -8.05 16.90
CA GLU A 656 -2.39 -7.00 17.03
C GLU A 656 -0.95 -7.52 16.99
N MET A 657 -0.74 -8.84 16.91
CA MET A 657 0.60 -9.43 16.95
C MET A 657 1.38 -9.14 15.66
N PRO A 658 2.61 -8.60 15.76
CA PRO A 658 3.62 -8.72 14.71
C PRO A 658 3.76 -10.16 14.23
N ASN A 659 3.67 -10.38 12.93
CA ASN A 659 3.75 -11.70 12.32
C ASN A 659 4.98 -11.79 11.42
N ILE A 660 5.96 -12.60 11.82
CA ILE A 660 7.16 -12.92 11.06
C ILE A 660 6.99 -14.33 10.51
N TYR A 661 7.45 -14.57 9.28
CA TYR A 661 7.20 -15.84 8.61
C TYR A 661 8.43 -16.32 7.85
N ILE A 662 8.96 -17.48 8.23
CA ILE A 662 10.07 -18.13 7.55
C ILE A 662 9.49 -18.94 6.39
N TYR A 663 9.74 -18.50 5.16
CA TYR A 663 9.05 -19.01 3.95
C TYR A 663 10.06 -19.45 2.88
N SER A 664 9.73 -20.46 2.08
CA SER A 664 10.62 -20.95 1.02
C SER A 664 10.76 -19.91 -0.10
N VAL A 665 11.99 -19.72 -0.60
CA VAL A 665 12.29 -18.83 -1.73
C VAL A 665 11.61 -19.29 -3.04
N ASN A 666 11.33 -20.59 -3.20
CA ASN A 666 10.72 -21.14 -4.42
C ASN A 666 9.19 -21.03 -4.46
N ASN A 667 8.54 -20.54 -3.39
CA ASN A 667 7.08 -20.42 -3.31
C ASN A 667 6.62 -18.95 -3.07
N PRO A 668 6.93 -18.03 -4.01
CA PRO A 668 6.56 -16.63 -3.86
C PRO A 668 5.05 -16.38 -3.96
N SER A 669 4.31 -17.23 -4.66
CA SER A 669 2.86 -17.09 -4.83
C SER A 669 2.11 -17.20 -3.51
N GLU A 670 2.37 -18.25 -2.73
CA GLU A 670 1.71 -18.39 -1.43
C GLU A 670 2.30 -17.50 -0.36
N GLY A 671 3.62 -17.23 -0.40
CA GLY A 671 4.22 -16.24 0.48
C GLY A 671 3.53 -14.88 0.33
N THR A 672 3.15 -14.50 -0.89
CA THR A 672 2.37 -13.28 -1.14
C THR A 672 0.97 -13.33 -0.50
N ILE A 673 0.33 -14.51 -0.43
CA ILE A 673 -0.94 -14.68 0.29
C ILE A 673 -0.72 -14.41 1.79
N ALA A 674 0.33 -14.95 2.39
CA ALA A 674 0.68 -14.67 3.79
C ALA A 674 0.93 -13.18 4.04
N LYS A 675 1.67 -12.49 3.16
CA LYS A 675 1.89 -11.02 3.27
C LYS A 675 0.57 -10.24 3.30
N ARG A 676 -0.37 -10.62 2.42
CA ARG A 676 -1.61 -9.87 2.19
C ARG A 676 -2.75 -10.25 3.13
N ARG A 677 -2.76 -11.48 3.67
CA ARG A 677 -3.83 -12.00 4.53
C ARG A 677 -3.44 -12.17 5.99
N SER A 678 -2.19 -12.44 6.33
CA SER A 678 -1.76 -12.57 7.73
C SER A 678 -0.79 -11.47 8.17
N TYR A 679 -0.59 -10.45 7.32
CA TYR A 679 0.33 -9.32 7.56
C TYR A 679 1.77 -9.77 7.79
N ALA A 680 2.13 -10.90 7.17
CA ALA A 680 3.41 -11.54 7.39
C ALA A 680 4.58 -10.71 6.85
N GLN A 681 5.62 -10.55 7.67
CA GLN A 681 6.95 -10.17 7.21
C GLN A 681 7.74 -11.44 6.86
N LEU A 682 7.91 -11.69 5.56
CA LEU A 682 8.59 -12.88 5.09
C LEU A 682 10.10 -12.77 5.22
N ILE A 683 10.71 -13.84 5.72
CA ILE A 683 12.16 -14.08 5.68
C ILE A 683 12.35 -15.37 4.87
N SER A 684 13.04 -15.28 3.74
CA SER A 684 13.20 -16.41 2.83
C SER A 684 14.27 -17.39 3.30
N TYR A 685 14.03 -18.69 3.17
CA TYR A 685 15.07 -19.73 3.23
C TYR A 685 15.30 -20.37 1.86
N LEU A 686 16.50 -20.92 1.67
CA LEU A 686 16.90 -21.61 0.45
C LEU A 686 16.37 -23.05 0.45
N THR A 687 15.94 -23.55 -0.71
CA THR A 687 15.67 -24.98 -0.87
C THR A 687 16.96 -25.81 -0.72
N PRO A 688 16.86 -27.11 -0.39
CA PRO A 688 17.98 -28.02 -0.40
C PRO A 688 18.78 -27.92 -1.71
N PRO A 689 20.11 -28.12 -1.66
CA PRO A 689 20.94 -28.16 -2.85
C PRO A 689 20.43 -29.27 -3.78
N ILE A 690 20.17 -28.91 -5.03
CA ILE A 690 19.64 -29.85 -6.02
C ILE A 690 20.80 -30.71 -6.53
N GLU A 691 20.64 -32.03 -6.45
CA GLU A 691 21.55 -32.98 -7.05
C GLU A 691 20.92 -33.66 -8.26
N SER A 692 21.75 -34.14 -9.19
CA SER A 692 21.27 -34.98 -10.27
C SER A 692 20.86 -36.33 -9.68
N ALA A 693 19.60 -36.74 -9.87
CA ALA A 693 19.07 -38.01 -9.37
C ALA A 693 19.89 -39.25 -9.80
N GLY A 694 20.69 -39.11 -10.86
CA GLY A 694 21.53 -40.17 -11.40
C GLY A 694 20.71 -41.31 -11.96
N LEU A 695 21.38 -42.43 -12.22
CA LEU A 695 20.72 -43.70 -12.51
C LEU A 695 21.04 -44.67 -11.37
N TYR A 696 20.03 -45.40 -10.92
CA TYR A 696 20.17 -46.34 -9.82
C TYR A 696 19.63 -47.72 -10.22
N LYS A 697 20.19 -48.77 -9.60
CA LYS A 697 19.76 -50.16 -9.80
C LYS A 697 19.69 -50.52 -11.29
N GLY A 698 18.55 -51.04 -11.76
CA GLY A 698 18.41 -51.49 -13.15
C GLY A 698 18.54 -50.36 -14.19
N LEU A 699 18.28 -49.10 -13.85
CA LEU A 699 18.51 -47.98 -14.77
C LEU A 699 20.01 -47.77 -15.06
N ALA A 700 20.87 -47.98 -14.07
CA ALA A 700 22.32 -47.91 -14.25
C ALA A 700 22.80 -49.06 -15.15
N SER A 701 22.33 -50.28 -14.88
CA SER A 701 22.64 -51.44 -15.71
C SER A 701 22.13 -51.30 -17.15
N LEU A 702 20.95 -50.70 -17.35
CA LEU A 702 20.42 -50.40 -18.68
C LEU A 702 21.30 -49.39 -19.43
N LYS A 703 21.81 -48.36 -18.76
CA LYS A 703 22.78 -47.42 -19.35
C LYS A 703 24.05 -48.13 -19.80
N ASP A 704 24.57 -49.05 -19.00
CA ASP A 704 25.76 -49.83 -19.34
C ASP A 704 25.50 -50.73 -20.56
N LEU A 705 24.36 -51.42 -20.61
CA LEU A 705 23.95 -52.21 -21.78
C LEU A 705 23.86 -51.34 -23.05
N ILE A 706 23.26 -50.15 -22.95
CA ILE A 706 23.18 -49.19 -24.07
C ILE A 706 24.58 -48.71 -24.48
N ALA A 707 25.46 -48.45 -23.53
CA ALA A 707 26.84 -48.05 -23.81
C ALA A 707 27.60 -49.17 -24.54
N SER A 708 27.52 -50.41 -24.04
CA SER A 708 28.10 -51.60 -24.68
C SER A 708 27.54 -51.85 -26.08
N TYR A 709 26.23 -51.67 -26.28
CA TYR A 709 25.61 -51.79 -27.60
C TYR A 709 26.12 -50.75 -28.59
N ARG A 710 26.37 -49.52 -28.13
CA ARG A 710 26.91 -48.44 -28.97
C ARG A 710 28.38 -48.63 -29.30
N SER A 711 29.17 -49.21 -28.39
CA SER A 711 30.60 -49.43 -28.59
C SER A 711 30.92 -50.69 -29.40
N SER A 712 30.02 -51.68 -29.43
CA SER A 712 30.25 -52.92 -30.18
C SER A 712 30.16 -52.69 -31.69
N THR A 713 31.14 -53.21 -32.44
CA THR A 713 31.15 -53.23 -33.90
C THR A 713 30.67 -54.56 -34.49
N ASP A 714 30.47 -55.59 -33.66
CA ASP A 714 29.96 -56.89 -34.09
C ASP A 714 28.43 -56.89 -34.19
N LYS A 715 27.91 -57.36 -35.33
CA LYS A 715 26.46 -57.42 -35.59
C LYS A 715 25.75 -58.45 -34.70
N GLN A 716 26.39 -59.57 -34.37
CA GLN A 716 25.74 -60.61 -33.56
C GLN A 716 25.67 -60.21 -32.09
N GLU A 717 26.75 -59.68 -31.54
CA GLU A 717 26.78 -59.12 -30.19
C GLU A 717 25.75 -57.98 -30.02
N ARG A 718 25.67 -57.06 -30.99
CA ARG A 718 24.66 -56.00 -30.98
C ARG A 718 23.23 -56.54 -30.94
N HIS A 719 22.92 -57.60 -31.68
CA HIS A 719 21.57 -58.19 -31.65
C HIS A 719 21.20 -58.73 -30.26
N ARG A 720 22.13 -59.40 -29.57
CA ARG A 720 21.92 -59.89 -28.20
C ARG A 720 21.79 -58.76 -27.18
N LEU A 721 22.69 -57.77 -27.27
CA LEU A 721 22.62 -56.58 -26.41
C LEU A 721 21.31 -55.82 -26.60
N TYR A 722 20.78 -55.75 -27.83
CA TYR A 722 19.47 -55.15 -28.10
C TYR A 722 18.32 -55.91 -27.41
N GLN A 723 18.32 -57.25 -27.46
CA GLN A 723 17.32 -58.06 -26.75
C GLN A 723 17.39 -57.83 -25.24
N ALA A 724 18.61 -57.83 -24.66
CA ALA A 724 18.82 -57.54 -23.25
C ALA A 724 18.38 -56.11 -22.86
N ILE A 725 18.59 -55.12 -23.75
CA ILE A 725 18.09 -53.74 -23.56
C ILE A 725 16.56 -53.72 -23.57
N ASP A 726 15.89 -54.41 -24.50
CA ASP A 726 14.42 -54.44 -24.56
C ASP A 726 13.79 -55.17 -23.36
N GLU A 727 14.42 -56.25 -22.88
CA GLU A 727 14.01 -56.94 -21.66
C GLU A 727 14.22 -56.05 -20.41
N ALA A 728 15.38 -55.42 -20.28
CA ALA A 728 15.67 -54.49 -19.19
C ALA A 728 14.72 -53.30 -19.21
N ARG A 729 14.42 -52.73 -20.39
CA ARG A 729 13.42 -51.68 -20.59
C ARG A 729 12.05 -52.12 -20.08
N LYS A 730 11.57 -53.30 -20.49
CA LYS A 730 10.28 -53.85 -20.07
C LYS A 730 10.21 -54.07 -18.56
N SER A 731 11.24 -54.67 -17.98
CA SER A 731 11.28 -54.92 -16.52
C SER A 731 11.33 -53.64 -15.68
N LEU A 732 11.83 -52.53 -16.25
CA LEU A 732 11.87 -51.21 -15.62
C LEU A 732 10.63 -50.36 -15.93
N ASN A 733 9.62 -50.91 -16.62
CA ASN A 733 8.39 -50.21 -17.03
C ASN A 733 8.66 -48.94 -17.84
N LEU A 734 9.72 -48.92 -18.65
CA LEU A 734 10.01 -47.83 -19.56
C LEU A 734 9.27 -48.05 -20.88
N GLU A 735 7.99 -47.73 -20.91
CA GLU A 735 7.19 -47.73 -22.15
C GLU A 735 7.55 -46.53 -23.05
N LEU A 736 7.44 -46.71 -24.37
CA LEU A 736 7.79 -45.71 -25.39
C LEU A 736 6.59 -44.82 -25.73
#